data_AF-A0A835VZ80-F1
#
_entry.id   AF-A0A835VZ80-F1
#
_cell.length_a   1.000
_cell.length_b   1.000
_cell.length_c   1.000
_cell.angle_alpha   90.00
_cell.angle_beta   90.00
_cell.angle_gamma   90.00
#
_symmetry.space_group_name_H-M   'P 1'
#
loop_
_entity.id
_entity.type
_entity.pdbx_description
1 polymer ?
#
loop_
_entity_poly.entity_id
_entity_poly.type
_entity_poly.pdbx_seq_one_letter_code
_entity_poly.pdbx_strand_id
1 'polypeptide(L)'
;MPTTRSRAKAGTNGSEPPATPGAASADADAALLSTYEAAAAATAAAAAAAETAGAAADAAHPLTPAHVASLKRPGGSLDELCRLQYDADGEPAAARDHVHVHGHRRRADAPPASSELGGMALLVLLYMVQGVPLGLTTGALPFMLSSKLSYTQMGIFGLAAYPYSLKLLWSPIVDSVYFKSVGRRKSWIVPIQLLTAALLLGCAGWIQRLYEAADVVSLTGLFLVFVFLMATQDIAVDGWALTLLSPANVSYASTCQTVGQTSGIFTSFTVFLALQDAAFCNKYIRANSLLGPLIGATSADLDVGLVSLAGYMRFWGWVFAAVTAAIALFVRERSEQELEAAAAVRLDADTRALRAPLSSEERELLGMGGADPASGALAGTGSGSGSVMSELADAYMGLWRVVRLPAVWRLSALLLTYRLGVLAAEGAASLKLIDKGVAKEALAFLVLFQFPVELLSAVVAGRWAASHSPYWPFMTGYVLRLATAAATVALTAAFPAGATSLSEHRGAFGALAAVSLATSFVSYLSFTALGSFFNTVSDPAMGGAYLTLLNTIANMGYLLPRTPMFWFMDMLTVPRCTAAGGAEPAGAVLPHDCPKKLSDMARGDSECAAAGGVCGLASDGYYILSSVSLVVGAGLGLAYLGFVWRLMRLPLSSWRATAVRAPSGGAGLGDAEVEAEKKKL
;
A
#
# COMPACT_ATOMS: atom_id res chain seq x y z
N MET A 1 -46.03 -7.78 -61.08
CA MET A 1 -46.56 -7.12 -62.28
C MET A 1 -47.88 -6.45 -61.91
N PRO A 2 -48.21 -5.26 -62.45
CA PRO A 2 -47.87 -3.92 -61.94
C PRO A 2 -49.13 -3.19 -61.39
N THR A 3 -49.07 -2.26 -60.40
CA THR A 3 -48.80 -0.79 -60.47
C THR A 3 -49.59 -0.05 -61.58
N THR A 4 -50.29 1.08 -61.35
CA THR A 4 -49.76 2.41 -60.94
C THR A 4 -50.86 3.50 -60.80
N ARG A 5 -50.52 4.53 -59.99
CA ARG A 5 -50.81 5.99 -60.06
C ARG A 5 -52.20 6.59 -59.75
N SER A 6 -52.23 7.48 -58.75
CA SER A 6 -52.80 8.83 -58.82
C SER A 6 -52.20 9.76 -57.74
N ARG A 7 -52.25 11.08 -57.98
CA ARG A 7 -51.54 12.19 -57.32
C ARG A 7 -52.56 13.29 -56.96
N ALA A 8 -52.56 13.80 -55.73
CA ALA A 8 -53.05 15.15 -55.30
C ALA A 8 -52.57 15.40 -53.84
N LYS A 9 -51.70 16.38 -53.49
CA LYS A 9 -51.91 17.85 -53.25
C LYS A 9 -53.08 18.14 -52.27
N ALA A 10 -52.97 18.94 -51.21
CA ALA A 10 -52.09 20.08 -50.89
C ALA A 10 -52.10 20.43 -49.38
N GLY A 11 -51.15 21.24 -48.92
CA GLY A 11 -51.18 21.97 -47.64
C GLY A 11 -49.89 22.78 -47.43
N THR A 12 -49.99 24.10 -47.50
CA THR A 12 -48.90 25.11 -47.48
C THR A 12 -48.77 25.84 -46.14
N ASN A 13 -47.61 26.50 -45.97
CA ASN A 13 -47.22 27.55 -45.01
C ASN A 13 -46.53 27.01 -43.73
N GLY A 14 -45.41 27.55 -43.24
CA GLY A 14 -44.63 28.74 -43.59
C GLY A 14 -43.36 28.75 -42.72
N SER A 15 -42.34 29.47 -43.19
CA SER A 15 -40.99 29.58 -42.64
C SER A 15 -40.85 30.56 -41.47
N GLU A 16 -40.09 30.19 -40.43
CA GLU A 16 -39.45 31.08 -39.46
C GLU A 16 -37.96 30.70 -39.25
N PRO A 17 -37.06 31.63 -38.89
CA PRO A 17 -35.61 31.51 -39.00
C PRO A 17 -34.93 30.87 -37.76
N PRO A 18 -33.64 30.47 -37.84
CA PRO A 18 -32.98 29.69 -36.79
C PRO A 18 -32.55 30.55 -35.60
N ALA A 19 -32.79 30.03 -34.38
CA ALA A 19 -32.33 30.61 -33.12
C ALA A 19 -30.81 30.39 -32.93
N THR A 20 -30.14 31.43 -32.43
CA THR A 20 -28.70 31.50 -32.13
C THR A 20 -28.32 30.70 -30.87
N PRO A 21 -27.19 29.97 -30.85
CA PRO A 21 -26.67 29.32 -29.66
C PRO A 21 -25.68 30.26 -28.96
N GLY A 22 -26.05 30.87 -27.83
CA GLY A 22 -25.15 31.83 -27.16
C GLY A 22 -25.35 32.06 -25.66
N ALA A 23 -26.43 31.55 -25.04
CA ALA A 23 -26.67 31.82 -23.61
C ALA A 23 -26.38 30.61 -22.70
N ALA A 24 -26.53 29.37 -23.17
CA ALA A 24 -26.39 28.16 -22.33
C ALA A 24 -24.93 27.71 -22.09
N SER A 25 -23.96 28.16 -22.91
CA SER A 25 -22.54 27.83 -22.73
C SER A 25 -21.85 28.71 -21.69
N ALA A 26 -22.27 29.97 -21.53
CA ALA A 26 -21.70 30.89 -20.55
C ALA A 26 -22.02 30.48 -19.10
N ASP A 27 -23.23 29.96 -18.85
CA ASP A 27 -23.63 29.46 -17.52
C ASP A 27 -22.95 28.12 -17.15
N ALA A 28 -22.62 27.30 -18.15
CA ALA A 28 -21.87 26.05 -17.96
C ALA A 28 -20.38 26.29 -17.67
N ASP A 29 -19.78 27.28 -18.34
CA ASP A 29 -18.40 27.71 -18.11
C ASP A 29 -18.25 28.44 -16.76
N ALA A 30 -19.25 29.24 -16.35
CA ALA A 30 -19.29 29.86 -15.01
C ALA A 30 -19.46 28.82 -13.88
N ALA A 31 -20.24 27.76 -14.10
CA ALA A 31 -20.37 26.66 -13.16
C ALA A 31 -19.07 25.86 -13.00
N LEU A 32 -18.35 25.62 -14.11
CA LEU A 32 -17.03 24.98 -14.13
C LEU A 32 -15.96 25.83 -13.44
N LEU A 33 -15.93 27.14 -13.68
CA LEU A 33 -15.02 28.05 -12.98
C LEU A 33 -15.30 28.08 -11.47
N SER A 34 -16.57 28.11 -11.06
CA SER A 34 -16.92 28.07 -9.62
C SER A 34 -16.54 26.75 -8.94
N THR A 35 -16.60 25.61 -9.65
CA THR A 35 -16.17 24.31 -9.11
C THR A 35 -14.65 24.17 -9.08
N TYR A 36 -13.93 24.76 -10.04
CA TYR A 36 -12.47 24.87 -10.00
C TYR A 36 -11.99 25.75 -8.84
N GLU A 37 -12.63 26.90 -8.60
CA GLU A 37 -12.32 27.78 -7.48
C GLU A 37 -12.65 27.12 -6.13
N ALA A 38 -13.77 26.39 -6.03
CA ALA A 38 -14.11 25.63 -4.83
C ALA A 38 -13.15 24.46 -4.56
N ALA A 39 -12.66 23.77 -5.61
CA ALA A 39 -11.68 22.69 -5.48
C ALA A 39 -10.28 23.21 -5.13
N ALA A 40 -9.86 24.34 -5.70
CA ALA A 40 -8.63 25.04 -5.34
C ALA A 40 -8.69 25.54 -3.89
N ALA A 41 -9.84 26.10 -3.47
CA ALA A 41 -10.07 26.54 -2.09
C ALA A 41 -10.08 25.36 -1.10
N ALA A 42 -10.66 24.20 -1.46
CA ALA A 42 -10.63 23.00 -0.63
C ALA A 42 -9.21 22.40 -0.51
N THR A 43 -8.43 22.45 -1.58
CA THR A 43 -7.02 22.01 -1.59
C THR A 43 -6.14 22.94 -0.77
N ALA A 44 -6.35 24.26 -0.88
CA ALA A 44 -5.68 25.26 -0.05
C ALA A 44 -6.09 25.18 1.43
N ALA A 45 -7.36 24.91 1.73
CA ALA A 45 -7.85 24.70 3.08
C ALA A 45 -7.31 23.40 3.69
N ALA A 46 -7.17 22.33 2.91
CA ALA A 46 -6.54 21.08 3.36
C ALA A 46 -5.03 21.25 3.59
N ALA A 47 -4.33 22.02 2.75
CA ALA A 47 -2.94 22.38 2.94
C ALA A 47 -2.74 23.25 4.21
N ALA A 48 -3.60 24.24 4.43
CA ALA A 48 -3.59 25.08 5.63
C ALA A 48 -3.97 24.31 6.91
N ALA A 49 -4.90 23.35 6.82
CA ALA A 49 -5.23 22.42 7.91
C ALA A 49 -4.05 21.49 8.25
N ALA A 50 -3.28 21.06 7.25
CA ALA A 50 -2.06 20.28 7.47
C ALA A 50 -0.92 21.12 8.08
N GLU A 51 -0.78 22.38 7.69
CA GLU A 51 0.19 23.33 8.26
C GLU A 51 -0.14 23.68 9.72
N THR A 52 -1.42 23.88 10.04
CA THR A 52 -1.89 24.13 11.41
C THR A 52 -1.84 22.88 12.29
N ALA A 53 -2.05 21.68 11.74
CA ALA A 53 -1.81 20.43 12.46
C ALA A 53 -0.33 20.18 12.73
N GLY A 54 0.57 20.58 11.82
CA GLY A 54 2.02 20.60 12.02
C GLY A 54 2.45 21.61 13.10
N ALA A 55 1.92 22.85 13.04
CA ALA A 55 2.23 23.89 14.02
C ALA A 55 1.66 23.61 15.42
N ALA A 56 0.51 22.94 15.53
CA ALA A 56 -0.06 22.51 16.81
C ALA A 56 0.73 21.35 17.46
N ALA A 57 1.43 20.54 16.66
CA ALA A 57 2.30 19.47 17.16
C ALA A 57 3.62 19.99 17.76
N ASP A 58 4.13 21.13 17.27
CA ASP A 58 5.34 21.78 17.79
C ASP A 58 5.14 22.53 19.13
N ALA A 59 3.89 22.74 19.56
CA ALA A 59 3.55 23.56 20.74
C ALA A 59 3.37 22.78 22.07
N ALA A 60 3.59 21.46 22.12
CA ALA A 60 3.42 20.68 23.35
C ALA A 60 4.70 20.65 24.22
N HIS A 61 4.75 21.53 25.22
CA HIS A 61 5.85 21.67 26.20
C HIS A 61 6.09 20.40 27.07
N PRO A 62 7.33 20.20 27.59
CA PRO A 62 7.72 19.05 28.40
C PRO A 62 7.25 19.13 29.86
N LEU A 63 6.99 17.95 30.45
CA LEU A 63 6.61 17.75 31.85
C LEU A 63 7.66 18.34 32.82
N THR A 64 7.19 19.10 33.81
CA THR A 64 8.03 19.78 34.81
C THR A 64 8.57 18.84 35.91
N PRO A 65 9.74 19.14 36.53
CA PRO A 65 10.43 18.28 37.51
C PRO A 65 9.69 17.98 38.81
N ALA A 66 8.57 18.66 39.09
CA ALA A 66 7.84 18.55 40.36
C ALA A 66 7.13 17.19 40.57
N HIS A 67 6.86 16.43 39.50
CA HIS A 67 6.17 15.13 39.62
C HIS A 67 7.07 13.95 40.03
N VAL A 68 8.39 14.11 39.96
CA VAL A 68 9.36 13.03 40.27
C VAL A 68 9.58 12.89 41.78
N ALA A 69 9.21 13.89 42.58
CA ALA A 69 9.45 13.91 44.03
C ALA A 69 8.52 13.00 44.87
N SER A 70 7.49 12.36 44.27
CA SER A 70 6.44 11.67 45.02
C SER A 70 6.64 10.16 45.24
N LEU A 71 7.72 9.54 44.77
CA LEU A 71 7.92 8.09 44.86
C LEU A 71 9.17 7.74 45.68
N LYS A 72 9.07 7.84 47.01
CA LYS A 72 10.02 7.26 47.97
C LYS A 72 9.33 6.18 48.81
N ARG A 73 9.80 4.94 48.73
CA ARG A 73 9.65 3.92 49.79
C ARG A 73 11.03 3.33 50.14
N PRO A 74 11.28 2.94 51.40
CA PRO A 74 12.62 2.63 51.90
C PRO A 74 12.92 1.13 51.85
N GLY A 75 14.19 0.78 51.59
CA GLY A 75 14.74 -0.55 51.86
C GLY A 75 15.32 -1.23 50.62
N GLY A 76 16.57 -0.89 50.31
CA GLY A 76 17.36 -1.48 49.21
C GLY A 76 18.32 -0.42 48.68
N SER A 77 19.62 -0.64 48.86
CA SER A 77 20.68 0.29 48.43
C SER A 77 20.64 0.44 46.90
N LEU A 78 19.96 1.50 46.44
CA LEU A 78 19.85 1.88 45.03
C LEU A 78 21.22 2.18 44.41
N ASP A 79 22.21 2.52 45.23
CA ASP A 79 23.57 2.89 44.81
C ASP A 79 24.33 1.73 44.16
N GLU A 80 24.05 0.49 44.57
CA GLU A 80 24.71 -0.70 44.04
C GLU A 80 24.06 -1.18 42.72
N LEU A 81 22.74 -0.98 42.57
CA LEU A 81 21.99 -1.23 41.34
C LEU A 81 22.22 -0.14 40.27
N CYS A 82 22.38 1.12 40.69
CA CYS A 82 22.71 2.23 39.79
C CYS A 82 24.14 2.11 39.23
N ARG A 83 25.12 1.61 40.00
CA ARG A 83 26.49 1.38 39.51
C ARG A 83 26.63 0.30 38.45
N LEU A 84 25.69 -0.65 38.37
CA LEU A 84 25.67 -1.66 37.30
C LEU A 84 24.93 -1.20 36.04
N GLN A 85 24.22 -0.07 36.10
CA GLN A 85 23.49 0.51 34.97
C GLN A 85 24.25 1.64 34.28
N TYR A 86 25.32 2.16 34.89
CA TYR A 86 26.05 3.35 34.46
C TYR A 86 27.56 3.06 34.37
N ASP A 87 28.21 3.49 33.29
CA ASP A 87 29.66 3.38 33.13
C ASP A 87 30.41 4.47 33.93
N ALA A 88 31.76 4.43 33.91
CA ALA A 88 32.64 5.27 34.74
C ALA A 88 32.44 6.79 34.54
N ASP A 89 31.75 7.19 33.47
CA ASP A 89 31.42 8.58 33.12
C ASP A 89 30.00 8.99 33.55
N GLY A 90 29.21 8.08 34.15
CA GLY A 90 27.89 8.40 34.69
C GLY A 90 26.75 8.42 33.67
N GLU A 91 26.85 7.68 32.55
CA GLU A 91 25.76 7.51 31.57
C GLU A 91 25.18 6.08 31.52
N PRO A 92 23.86 5.89 31.28
CA PRO A 92 23.26 4.56 31.31
C PRO A 92 23.72 3.73 30.09
N ALA A 93 24.12 2.48 30.26
CA ALA A 93 24.59 1.62 29.16
C ALA A 93 23.54 1.43 28.03
N ALA A 94 22.24 1.48 28.37
CA ALA A 94 21.14 1.47 27.40
C ALA A 94 20.99 2.78 26.61
N ALA A 95 21.51 3.90 27.12
CA ALA A 95 21.42 5.20 26.46
C ALA A 95 22.30 5.26 25.21
N ARG A 96 23.43 4.56 25.12
CA ARG A 96 24.28 4.55 23.90
C ARG A 96 23.55 3.96 22.69
N ASP A 97 22.78 2.89 22.86
CA ASP A 97 21.97 2.30 21.78
C ASP A 97 20.74 3.17 21.42
N HIS A 98 20.15 3.85 22.41
CA HIS A 98 19.07 4.82 22.18
C HIS A 98 19.57 6.13 21.54
N VAL A 99 20.82 6.52 21.80
CA VAL A 99 21.50 7.70 21.22
C VAL A 99 21.82 7.48 19.74
N HIS A 100 22.06 6.26 19.25
CA HIS A 100 22.25 6.04 17.80
C HIS A 100 20.96 6.25 16.99
N VAL A 101 19.79 5.87 17.52
CA VAL A 101 18.48 6.15 16.88
C VAL A 101 18.12 7.64 16.97
N HIS A 102 18.62 8.37 17.98
CA HIS A 102 18.35 9.80 18.18
C HIS A 102 19.41 10.74 17.59
N GLY A 103 20.65 10.28 17.36
CA GLY A 103 21.70 11.04 16.67
C GLY A 103 21.38 11.24 15.19
N HIS A 104 20.71 10.27 14.57
CA HIS A 104 20.15 10.42 13.23
C HIS A 104 18.96 11.41 13.17
N ARG A 105 18.30 11.74 14.29
CA ARG A 105 17.16 12.69 14.31
C ARG A 105 17.54 14.11 13.90
N ARG A 106 18.73 14.61 14.26
CA ARG A 106 19.15 15.98 13.86
C ARG A 106 19.42 16.14 12.36
N ARG A 107 19.51 15.04 11.59
CA ARG A 107 19.68 15.06 10.12
C ARG A 107 18.41 14.79 9.32
N ALA A 108 17.32 14.33 9.94
CA ALA A 108 16.05 14.03 9.25
C ALA A 108 15.29 15.29 8.78
N ASP A 109 15.59 16.46 9.35
CA ASP A 109 15.01 17.74 8.92
C ASP A 109 15.68 18.30 7.65
N ALA A 110 16.84 17.78 7.26
CA ALA A 110 17.49 18.15 6.01
C ALA A 110 16.86 17.36 4.85
N PRO A 111 16.47 18.01 3.73
CA PRO A 111 16.00 17.29 2.56
C PRO A 111 17.05 16.27 2.08
N PRO A 112 16.64 15.15 1.46
CA PRO A 112 17.57 14.15 0.96
C PRO A 112 18.66 14.80 0.11
N ALA A 113 19.92 14.40 0.32
CA ALA A 113 21.01 14.92 -0.47
C ALA A 113 20.77 14.62 -1.96
N SER A 114 21.20 15.50 -2.87
CA SER A 114 21.03 15.31 -4.33
C SER A 114 21.58 13.98 -4.84
N SER A 115 22.58 13.42 -4.15
CA SER A 115 23.14 12.09 -4.40
C SER A 115 22.20 10.92 -4.09
N GLU A 116 21.19 11.10 -3.23
CA GLU A 116 20.21 10.06 -2.87
C GLU A 116 18.92 10.15 -3.69
N LEU A 117 18.60 11.31 -4.29
CA LEU A 117 17.45 11.45 -5.18
C LEU A 117 17.50 10.49 -6.37
N GLY A 118 18.70 10.22 -6.91
CA GLY A 118 18.86 9.24 -7.99
C GLY A 118 18.45 7.82 -7.56
N GLY A 119 18.77 7.44 -6.33
CA GLY A 119 18.34 6.16 -5.76
C GLY A 119 16.84 6.09 -5.53
N MET A 120 16.26 7.15 -4.96
CA MET A 120 14.82 7.25 -4.74
C MET A 120 14.03 7.21 -6.07
N ALA A 121 14.49 7.93 -7.09
CA ALA A 121 13.88 7.93 -8.41
C ALA A 121 13.95 6.54 -9.07
N LEU A 122 15.07 5.83 -8.92
CA LEU A 122 15.20 4.44 -9.38
C LEU A 122 14.20 3.53 -8.67
N LEU A 123 14.04 3.64 -7.35
CA LEU A 123 13.06 2.85 -6.59
C LEU A 123 11.63 3.15 -7.07
N VAL A 124 11.25 4.42 -7.18
CA VAL A 124 9.93 4.83 -7.68
C VAL A 124 9.66 4.24 -9.06
N LEU A 125 10.63 4.31 -9.98
CA LEU A 125 10.52 3.73 -11.32
C LEU A 125 10.32 2.21 -11.25
N LEU A 126 11.15 1.50 -10.50
CA LEU A 126 11.06 0.04 -10.34
C LEU A 126 9.71 -0.41 -9.79
N TYR A 127 9.22 0.27 -8.75
CA TYR A 127 7.91 0.02 -8.17
C TYR A 127 6.75 0.42 -9.10
N MET A 128 6.94 1.45 -9.94
CA MET A 128 5.96 1.83 -10.95
C MET A 128 5.78 0.76 -12.02
N VAL A 129 6.87 0.21 -12.58
CA VAL A 129 6.75 -0.86 -13.56
C VAL A 129 6.10 -2.11 -12.93
N GLN A 130 6.39 -2.37 -11.66
CA GLN A 130 5.74 -3.44 -10.91
C GLN A 130 4.23 -3.22 -10.70
N GLY A 131 3.82 -1.97 -10.45
CA GLY A 131 2.42 -1.60 -10.26
C GLY A 131 1.55 -1.86 -11.50
N VAL A 132 2.14 -1.94 -12.70
CA VAL A 132 1.40 -2.10 -13.96
C VAL A 132 0.72 -3.48 -14.07
N PRO A 133 1.44 -4.63 -14.02
CA PRO A 133 0.76 -5.92 -14.00
C PRO A 133 -0.16 -6.12 -12.79
N LEU A 134 0.18 -5.53 -11.64
CA LEU A 134 -0.68 -5.56 -10.45
C LEU A 134 -2.00 -4.81 -10.69
N GLY A 135 -1.96 -3.63 -11.31
CA GLY A 135 -3.14 -2.83 -11.65
C GLY A 135 -4.02 -3.49 -12.70
N LEU A 136 -3.42 -4.16 -13.70
CA LEU A 136 -4.18 -4.97 -14.65
C LEU A 136 -4.92 -6.12 -13.95
N THR A 137 -4.24 -6.82 -13.03
CA THR A 137 -4.79 -7.99 -12.32
C THR A 137 -5.86 -7.60 -11.29
N THR A 138 -5.64 -6.53 -10.54
CA THR A 138 -6.49 -6.17 -9.38
C THR A 138 -7.55 -5.12 -9.70
N GLY A 139 -7.40 -4.37 -10.80
CA GLY A 139 -8.29 -3.28 -11.21
C GLY A 139 -8.94 -3.50 -12.57
N ALA A 140 -8.16 -3.36 -13.65
CA ALA A 140 -8.71 -3.28 -15.01
C ALA A 140 -9.42 -4.56 -15.46
N LEU A 141 -8.75 -5.71 -15.37
CA LEU A 141 -9.36 -6.96 -15.83
C LEU A 141 -10.59 -7.37 -15.03
N PRO A 142 -10.61 -7.33 -13.69
CA PRO A 142 -11.82 -7.57 -12.93
C PRO A 142 -12.96 -6.63 -13.36
N PHE A 143 -12.67 -5.34 -13.56
CA PHE A 143 -13.69 -4.38 -14.02
C PHE A 143 -14.24 -4.75 -15.40
N MET A 144 -13.37 -5.02 -16.37
CA MET A 144 -13.75 -5.38 -17.74
C MET A 144 -14.47 -6.72 -17.84
N LEU A 145 -14.07 -7.69 -17.01
CA LEU A 145 -14.67 -9.02 -16.95
C LEU A 145 -15.98 -9.05 -16.17
N SER A 146 -16.27 -8.02 -15.36
CA SER A 146 -17.47 -7.98 -14.49
C SER A 146 -18.79 -8.04 -15.26
N SER A 147 -18.81 -7.64 -16.53
CA SER A 147 -19.99 -7.75 -17.41
C SER A 147 -20.11 -9.11 -18.09
N LYS A 148 -19.06 -9.94 -18.08
CA LYS A 148 -18.98 -11.22 -18.78
C LYS A 148 -18.95 -12.44 -17.85
N LEU A 149 -18.49 -12.25 -16.61
CA LEU A 149 -18.21 -13.33 -15.67
C LEU A 149 -19.16 -13.34 -14.48
N SER A 150 -19.43 -14.54 -13.96
CA SER A 150 -20.07 -14.71 -12.65
C SER A 150 -19.13 -14.31 -11.51
N TYR A 151 -19.68 -14.03 -10.32
CA TYR A 151 -18.89 -13.73 -9.13
C TYR A 151 -17.92 -14.86 -8.75
N THR A 152 -18.32 -16.12 -8.94
CA THR A 152 -17.44 -17.28 -8.71
C THR A 152 -16.24 -17.26 -9.66
N GLN A 153 -16.45 -16.98 -10.94
CA GLN A 153 -15.38 -16.86 -11.93
C GLN A 153 -14.47 -15.65 -11.64
N MET A 154 -15.04 -14.53 -11.19
CA MET A 154 -14.27 -13.39 -10.69
C MET A 154 -13.40 -13.76 -9.48
N GLY A 155 -13.91 -14.60 -8.58
CA GLY A 155 -13.14 -15.17 -7.47
C GLY A 155 -11.98 -16.04 -7.93
N ILE A 156 -12.19 -16.88 -8.97
CA ILE A 156 -11.12 -17.68 -9.60
C ILE A 156 -10.04 -16.75 -10.16
N PHE A 157 -10.41 -15.69 -10.88
CA PHE A 157 -9.43 -14.72 -11.38
C PHE A 157 -8.65 -14.03 -10.27
N GLY A 158 -9.32 -13.72 -9.14
CA GLY A 158 -8.68 -13.16 -7.95
C GLY A 158 -7.54 -14.03 -7.38
N LEU A 159 -7.52 -15.34 -7.67
CA LEU A 159 -6.41 -16.22 -7.28
C LEU A 159 -5.08 -15.80 -7.90
N ALA A 160 -5.09 -15.08 -9.04
CA ALA A 160 -3.88 -14.57 -9.67
C ALA A 160 -3.07 -13.63 -8.74
N ALA A 161 -3.70 -12.98 -7.76
CA ALA A 161 -3.03 -12.08 -6.81
C ALA A 161 -2.28 -12.78 -5.67
N TYR A 162 -2.51 -14.09 -5.46
CA TYR A 162 -1.96 -14.84 -4.31
C TYR A 162 -0.43 -14.86 -4.19
N PRO A 163 0.37 -14.93 -5.28
CA PRO A 163 1.81 -14.91 -5.16
C PRO A 163 2.33 -13.70 -4.36
N TYR A 164 1.69 -12.55 -4.46
CA TYR A 164 2.07 -11.35 -3.69
C TYR A 164 1.92 -11.53 -2.16
N SER A 165 1.03 -12.44 -1.74
CA SER A 165 0.83 -12.83 -0.34
C SER A 165 1.61 -14.07 0.08
N LEU A 166 2.28 -14.76 -0.84
CA LEU A 166 3.04 -15.98 -0.58
C LEU A 166 4.55 -15.80 -0.76
N LYS A 167 4.99 -14.60 -1.18
CA LYS A 167 6.39 -14.29 -1.51
C LYS A 167 7.41 -14.57 -0.40
N LEU A 168 6.98 -14.62 0.86
CA LEU A 168 7.82 -15.03 1.99
C LEU A 168 8.44 -16.43 1.78
N LEU A 169 7.78 -17.31 1.01
CA LEU A 169 8.18 -18.70 0.82
C LEU A 169 9.46 -18.81 -0.01
N TRP A 170 9.68 -17.89 -0.95
CA TRP A 170 10.86 -17.89 -1.83
C TRP A 170 11.76 -16.66 -1.65
N SER A 171 11.43 -15.72 -0.76
CA SER A 171 12.30 -14.57 -0.52
C SER A 171 13.72 -14.93 -0.07
N PRO A 172 13.97 -15.97 0.75
CA PRO A 172 15.34 -16.39 1.08
C PRO A 172 16.14 -16.86 -0.14
N ILE A 173 15.47 -17.46 -1.14
CA ILE A 173 16.11 -17.88 -2.39
C ILE A 173 16.61 -16.65 -3.15
N VAL A 174 15.78 -15.60 -3.25
CA VAL A 174 16.13 -14.36 -3.93
C VAL A 174 17.29 -13.63 -3.24
N ASP A 175 17.38 -13.72 -1.91
CA ASP A 175 18.50 -13.12 -1.17
C ASP A 175 19.80 -13.93 -1.25
N SER A 176 19.73 -15.25 -1.38
CA SER A 176 20.91 -16.14 -1.27
C SER A 176 21.51 -16.54 -2.62
N VAL A 177 20.69 -16.68 -3.67
CA VAL A 177 21.14 -17.18 -4.98
C VAL A 177 21.35 -16.00 -5.92
N TYR A 178 22.59 -15.66 -6.24
CA TYR A 178 22.90 -14.57 -7.18
C TYR A 178 24.28 -14.72 -7.83
N PHE A 179 24.51 -13.96 -8.91
CA PHE A 179 25.81 -13.87 -9.55
C PHE A 179 26.63 -12.75 -8.91
N LYS A 180 27.75 -13.09 -8.25
CA LYS A 180 28.63 -12.12 -7.55
C LYS A 180 29.19 -11.04 -8.48
N SER A 181 29.37 -11.32 -9.77
CA SER A 181 29.86 -10.36 -10.77
C SER A 181 28.84 -9.31 -11.19
N VAL A 182 27.54 -9.62 -11.10
CA VAL A 182 26.44 -8.74 -11.50
C VAL A 182 25.91 -7.94 -10.30
N GLY A 183 26.00 -8.54 -9.11
CA GLY A 183 25.42 -8.01 -7.87
C GLY A 183 24.17 -8.79 -7.47
N ARG A 184 23.83 -8.72 -6.18
CA ARG A 184 22.77 -9.51 -5.56
C ARG A 184 21.39 -9.14 -6.09
N ARG A 185 21.11 -7.83 -6.25
CA ARG A 185 19.79 -7.32 -6.65
C ARG A 185 19.58 -7.37 -8.15
N LYS A 186 20.59 -6.96 -8.91
CA LYS A 186 20.55 -6.99 -10.38
C LYS A 186 20.43 -8.40 -10.95
N SER A 187 20.98 -9.40 -10.28
CA SER A 187 20.86 -10.82 -10.68
C SER A 187 19.41 -11.30 -10.75
N TRP A 188 18.47 -10.64 -10.07
CA TRP A 188 17.05 -10.97 -10.10
C TRP A 188 16.22 -9.95 -10.88
N ILE A 189 16.44 -8.65 -10.66
CA ILE A 189 15.62 -7.59 -11.28
C ILE A 189 15.71 -7.67 -12.81
N VAL A 190 16.92 -7.78 -13.36
CA VAL A 190 17.15 -7.79 -14.81
C VAL A 190 16.45 -8.97 -15.50
N PRO A 191 16.70 -10.24 -15.13
CA PRO A 191 16.05 -11.37 -15.81
C PRO A 191 14.53 -11.38 -15.60
N ILE A 192 14.01 -11.01 -14.42
CA ILE A 192 12.57 -10.97 -14.18
C ILE A 192 11.89 -9.90 -15.04
N GLN A 193 12.46 -8.71 -15.15
CA GLN A 193 11.89 -7.66 -15.99
C GLN A 193 11.99 -7.98 -17.48
N LEU A 194 13.09 -8.61 -17.94
CA LEU A 194 13.20 -9.09 -19.33
C LEU A 194 12.17 -10.19 -19.63
N LEU A 195 11.99 -11.14 -18.71
CA LEU A 195 10.98 -12.19 -18.86
C LEU A 195 9.57 -11.59 -18.88
N THR A 196 9.30 -10.61 -18.00
CA THR A 196 8.03 -9.88 -17.98
C THR A 196 7.81 -9.13 -19.29
N ALA A 197 8.84 -8.44 -19.82
CA ALA A 197 8.79 -7.76 -21.10
C ALA A 197 8.46 -8.74 -22.25
N ALA A 198 9.14 -9.88 -22.29
CA ALA A 198 8.92 -10.91 -23.29
C ALA A 198 7.49 -11.48 -23.23
N LEU A 199 6.97 -11.74 -22.03
CA LEU A 199 5.59 -12.20 -21.83
C LEU A 199 4.56 -11.13 -22.21
N LEU A 200 4.77 -9.87 -21.83
CA LEU A 200 3.90 -8.76 -22.20
C LEU A 200 3.84 -8.58 -23.73
N LEU A 201 4.97 -8.67 -24.42
CA LEU A 201 5.05 -8.55 -25.88
C LEU A 201 4.46 -9.77 -26.60
N GLY A 202 4.85 -10.98 -26.17
CA GLY A 202 4.50 -12.24 -26.82
C GLY A 202 3.05 -12.68 -26.55
N CYS A 203 2.55 -12.48 -25.34
CA CYS A 203 1.21 -12.95 -24.95
C CYS A 203 0.11 -11.91 -25.18
N ALA A 204 0.41 -10.64 -25.48
CA ALA A 204 -0.59 -9.58 -25.64
C ALA A 204 -1.79 -9.95 -26.52
N GLY A 205 -1.54 -10.50 -27.72
CA GLY A 205 -2.61 -10.90 -28.63
C GLY A 205 -3.36 -12.16 -28.18
N TRP A 206 -2.73 -13.02 -27.40
CA TRP A 206 -3.40 -14.18 -26.81
C TRP A 206 -4.30 -13.75 -25.66
N ILE A 207 -3.84 -12.86 -24.78
CA ILE A 207 -4.60 -12.30 -23.66
C ILE A 207 -5.85 -11.58 -24.15
N GLN A 208 -5.74 -10.78 -25.21
CA GLN A 208 -6.89 -10.14 -25.83
C GLN A 208 -7.95 -11.15 -26.27
N ARG A 209 -7.53 -12.25 -26.93
CA ARG A 209 -8.45 -13.33 -27.35
C ARG A 209 -9.07 -14.05 -26.15
N LEU A 210 -8.31 -14.32 -25.10
CA LEU A 210 -8.82 -14.94 -23.87
C LEU A 210 -9.85 -14.02 -23.17
N TYR A 211 -9.58 -12.72 -23.13
CA TYR A 211 -10.51 -11.71 -22.60
C TYR A 211 -11.80 -11.62 -23.44
N GLU A 212 -11.69 -11.67 -24.76
CA GLU A 212 -12.84 -11.69 -25.66
C GLU A 212 -13.69 -12.95 -25.47
N ALA A 213 -13.04 -14.11 -25.37
CA ALA A 213 -13.66 -15.42 -25.12
C ALA A 213 -14.12 -15.63 -23.67
N ALA A 214 -13.83 -14.71 -22.76
CA ALA A 214 -14.12 -14.83 -21.32
C ALA A 214 -13.55 -16.11 -20.67
N ASP A 215 -12.41 -16.60 -21.16
CA ASP A 215 -11.71 -17.77 -20.60
C ASP A 215 -10.92 -17.37 -19.34
N VAL A 216 -11.64 -17.38 -18.22
CA VAL A 216 -11.10 -16.92 -16.94
C VAL A 216 -9.99 -17.81 -16.42
N VAL A 217 -10.00 -19.12 -16.70
CA VAL A 217 -9.03 -20.06 -16.12
C VAL A 217 -7.65 -19.83 -16.74
N SER A 218 -7.60 -19.73 -18.08
CA SER A 218 -6.37 -19.42 -18.80
C SER A 218 -5.84 -18.03 -18.45
N LEU A 219 -6.73 -17.03 -18.32
CA LEU A 219 -6.35 -15.69 -17.84
C LEU A 219 -5.75 -15.74 -16.44
N THR A 220 -6.37 -16.48 -15.53
CA THR A 220 -5.89 -16.64 -14.16
C THR A 220 -4.49 -17.24 -14.13
N GLY A 221 -4.26 -18.32 -14.89
CA GLY A 221 -2.95 -18.98 -14.96
C GLY A 221 -1.86 -18.05 -15.49
N LEU A 222 -2.16 -17.25 -16.50
CA LEU A 222 -1.18 -16.33 -17.10
C LEU A 222 -0.90 -15.11 -16.22
N PHE A 223 -1.92 -14.52 -15.60
CA PHE A 223 -1.74 -13.42 -14.67
C PHE A 223 -1.10 -13.86 -13.35
N LEU A 224 -1.28 -15.12 -12.94
CA LEU A 224 -0.53 -15.70 -11.83
C LEU A 224 0.98 -15.67 -12.12
N VAL A 225 1.41 -15.97 -13.35
CA VAL A 225 2.82 -15.84 -13.76
C VAL A 225 3.29 -14.40 -13.68
N PHE A 226 2.52 -13.44 -14.22
CA PHE A 226 2.88 -12.02 -14.12
C PHE A 226 3.01 -11.55 -12.66
N VAL A 227 2.05 -11.89 -11.80
CA VAL A 227 2.09 -11.50 -10.39
C VAL A 227 3.23 -12.21 -9.65
N PHE A 228 3.54 -13.47 -9.96
CA PHE A 228 4.69 -14.17 -9.40
C PHE A 228 6.02 -13.49 -9.75
N LEU A 229 6.18 -13.06 -11.01
CA LEU A 229 7.35 -12.29 -11.45
C LEU A 229 7.43 -10.95 -10.72
N MET A 230 6.32 -10.21 -10.64
CA MET A 230 6.28 -8.92 -9.92
C MET A 230 6.54 -9.07 -8.43
N ALA A 231 6.04 -10.13 -7.79
CA ALA A 231 6.31 -10.43 -6.39
C ALA A 231 7.78 -10.77 -6.14
N THR A 232 8.43 -11.45 -7.11
CA THR A 232 9.87 -11.76 -7.02
C THR A 232 10.73 -10.51 -7.25
N GLN A 233 10.32 -9.62 -8.17
CA GLN A 233 10.94 -8.31 -8.34
C GLN A 233 10.80 -7.47 -7.05
N ASP A 234 9.61 -7.44 -6.45
CA ASP A 234 9.34 -6.69 -5.23
C ASP A 234 10.28 -7.09 -4.09
N ILE A 235 10.55 -8.39 -3.90
CA ILE A 235 11.55 -8.87 -2.92
C ILE A 235 12.93 -8.26 -3.20
N ALA A 236 13.36 -8.28 -4.46
CA ALA A 236 14.67 -7.77 -4.84
C ALA A 236 14.76 -6.23 -4.70
N VAL A 237 13.69 -5.50 -5.05
CA VAL A 237 13.62 -4.04 -4.93
C VAL A 237 13.54 -3.60 -3.46
N ASP A 238 12.71 -4.25 -2.65
CA ASP A 238 12.62 -4.05 -1.20
C ASP A 238 13.99 -4.24 -0.55
N GLY A 239 14.69 -5.32 -0.90
CA GLY A 239 16.05 -5.59 -0.42
C GLY A 239 17.12 -4.64 -0.99
N TRP A 240 16.86 -3.98 -2.12
CA TRP A 240 17.75 -2.96 -2.68
C TRP A 240 17.55 -1.60 -2.01
N ALA A 241 16.32 -1.26 -1.64
CA ALA A 241 16.01 0.01 -0.97
C ALA A 241 16.79 0.19 0.34
N LEU A 242 16.99 -0.89 1.10
CA LEU A 242 17.76 -0.91 2.34
C LEU A 242 19.25 -0.60 2.15
N THR A 243 19.82 -0.85 0.97
CA THR A 243 21.25 -0.60 0.67
C THR A 243 21.47 0.63 -0.20
N LEU A 244 20.43 1.09 -0.91
CA LEU A 244 20.48 2.25 -1.80
C LEU A 244 20.31 3.57 -1.05
N LEU A 245 19.54 3.58 0.04
CA LEU A 245 19.31 4.73 0.89
C LEU A 245 20.21 4.69 2.13
N SER A 246 20.64 5.86 2.62
CA SER A 246 21.34 5.91 3.91
C SER A 246 20.43 5.49 5.07
N PRO A 247 21.02 5.05 6.21
CA PRO A 247 20.24 4.70 7.40
C PRO A 247 19.30 5.79 7.90
N ALA A 248 19.63 7.07 7.66
CA ALA A 248 18.80 8.21 8.03
C ALA A 248 17.55 8.35 7.13
N ASN A 249 17.62 7.90 5.88
CA ASN A 249 16.59 8.08 4.86
C ASN A 249 15.92 6.77 4.43
N VAL A 250 16.25 5.64 5.06
CA VAL A 250 15.66 4.32 4.77
C VAL A 250 14.14 4.28 4.99
N SER A 251 13.62 5.17 5.84
CA SER A 251 12.18 5.40 6.04
C SER A 251 11.46 5.79 4.75
N TYR A 252 12.11 6.57 3.88
CA TYR A 252 11.54 7.00 2.59
C TYR A 252 11.42 5.87 1.56
N ALA A 253 12.04 4.70 1.79
CA ALA A 253 11.86 3.54 0.90
C ALA A 253 10.37 3.16 0.75
N SER A 254 9.60 3.23 1.85
CA SER A 254 8.15 2.94 1.81
C SER A 254 7.37 4.03 1.06
N THR A 255 7.80 5.29 1.11
CA THR A 255 7.24 6.36 0.28
C THR A 255 7.51 6.09 -1.19
N CYS A 256 8.74 5.73 -1.56
CA CYS A 256 9.08 5.37 -2.95
C CYS A 256 8.24 4.20 -3.45
N GLN A 257 8.05 3.17 -2.62
CA GLN A 257 7.18 2.02 -2.90
C GLN A 257 5.75 2.46 -3.15
N THR A 258 5.19 3.22 -2.22
CA THR A 258 3.79 3.66 -2.28
C THR A 258 3.55 4.53 -3.52
N VAL A 259 4.40 5.53 -3.77
CA VAL A 259 4.30 6.42 -4.93
C VAL A 259 4.45 5.64 -6.23
N GLY A 260 5.48 4.80 -6.34
CA GLY A 260 5.74 4.01 -7.54
C GLY A 260 4.60 3.04 -7.85
N GLN A 261 4.30 2.11 -6.93
CA GLN A 261 3.27 1.09 -7.16
C GLN A 261 1.90 1.70 -7.45
N THR A 262 1.49 2.74 -6.70
CA THR A 262 0.20 3.41 -6.93
C THR A 262 0.14 4.08 -8.30
N SER A 263 1.24 4.70 -8.74
CA SER A 263 1.34 5.28 -10.09
C SER A 263 1.20 4.22 -11.19
N GLY A 264 1.84 3.06 -11.02
CA GLY A 264 1.69 1.93 -11.93
C GLY A 264 0.27 1.40 -11.97
N ILE A 265 -0.33 1.16 -10.80
CA ILE A 265 -1.70 0.66 -10.67
C ILE A 265 -2.70 1.63 -11.30
N PHE A 266 -2.59 2.92 -10.98
CA PHE A 266 -3.45 3.97 -11.53
C PHE A 266 -3.35 4.04 -13.06
N THR A 267 -2.14 3.95 -13.61
CA THR A 267 -1.94 3.97 -15.06
C THR A 267 -2.52 2.74 -15.75
N SER A 268 -2.46 1.58 -15.09
CA SER A 268 -2.98 0.30 -15.61
C SER A 268 -4.44 0.03 -15.34
N PHE A 269 -5.05 0.81 -14.47
CA PHE A 269 -6.48 0.74 -14.20
C PHE A 269 -7.22 1.93 -14.81
N THR A 270 -7.12 3.10 -14.19
CA THR A 270 -7.91 4.28 -14.56
C THR A 270 -7.54 4.83 -15.94
N VAL A 271 -6.24 5.05 -16.18
CA VAL A 271 -5.78 5.61 -17.47
C VAL A 271 -6.04 4.63 -18.60
N PHE A 272 -5.72 3.35 -18.38
CA PHE A 272 -5.98 2.31 -19.38
C PHE A 272 -7.46 2.20 -19.75
N LEU A 273 -8.37 2.12 -18.77
CA LEU A 273 -9.80 2.04 -19.05
C LEU A 273 -10.33 3.27 -19.78
N ALA A 274 -9.85 4.47 -19.43
CA ALA A 274 -10.21 5.70 -20.12
C ALA A 274 -9.75 5.69 -21.60
N LEU A 275 -8.54 5.18 -21.87
CA LEU A 275 -8.01 5.06 -23.23
C LEU A 275 -8.63 3.92 -24.05
N GLN A 276 -9.20 2.92 -23.37
CA GLN A 276 -9.92 1.82 -24.01
C GLN A 276 -11.36 2.18 -24.35
N ASP A 277 -11.96 3.15 -23.63
CA ASP A 277 -13.33 3.59 -23.88
C ASP A 277 -13.41 4.58 -25.07
N ALA A 278 -14.16 4.20 -26.10
CA ALA A 278 -14.31 5.00 -27.31
C ALA A 278 -15.03 6.33 -27.03
N ALA A 279 -16.05 6.34 -26.17
CA ALA A 279 -16.82 7.52 -25.85
C ALA A 279 -15.96 8.57 -25.11
N PHE A 280 -15.18 8.14 -24.13
CA PHE A 280 -14.20 8.97 -23.44
C PHE A 280 -13.18 9.54 -24.43
N CYS A 281 -12.57 8.69 -25.27
CA CYS A 281 -11.59 9.13 -26.27
C CYS A 281 -12.18 10.13 -27.25
N ASN A 282 -13.39 9.91 -27.75
CA ASN A 282 -14.08 10.83 -28.65
C ASN A 282 -14.31 12.18 -27.98
N LYS A 283 -14.84 12.18 -26.76
CA LYS A 283 -15.24 13.40 -26.04
C LYS A 283 -14.06 14.23 -25.55
N TYR A 284 -13.04 13.61 -24.98
CA TYR A 284 -11.97 14.32 -24.28
C TYR A 284 -10.64 14.38 -25.03
N ILE A 285 -10.40 13.47 -25.98
CA ILE A 285 -9.12 13.38 -26.69
C ILE A 285 -9.28 13.82 -28.15
N ARG A 286 -10.10 13.12 -28.94
CA ARG A 286 -10.28 13.39 -30.38
C ARG A 286 -10.99 14.72 -30.65
N ALA A 287 -11.97 15.09 -29.82
CA ALA A 287 -12.66 16.38 -29.92
C ALA A 287 -11.84 17.56 -29.37
N ASN A 288 -10.74 17.31 -28.65
CA ASN A 288 -9.89 18.38 -28.12
C ASN A 288 -8.98 18.92 -29.24
N SER A 289 -9.05 20.23 -29.47
CA SER A 289 -8.34 20.91 -30.55
C SER A 289 -6.81 20.87 -30.44
N LEU A 290 -6.26 20.60 -29.25
CA LEU A 290 -4.83 20.47 -29.02
C LEU A 290 -4.39 18.99 -28.97
N LEU A 291 -5.09 18.16 -28.21
CA LEU A 291 -4.71 16.76 -27.99
C LEU A 291 -4.95 15.87 -29.22
N GLY A 292 -6.06 16.05 -29.94
CA GLY A 292 -6.40 15.22 -31.10
C GLY A 292 -5.33 15.24 -32.20
N PRO A 293 -4.91 16.43 -32.69
CA PRO A 293 -3.84 16.55 -33.68
C PRO A 293 -2.48 16.09 -33.16
N LEU A 294 -2.14 16.35 -31.88
CA LEU A 294 -0.85 16.02 -31.29
C LEU A 294 -0.54 14.52 -31.33
N ILE A 295 -1.57 13.69 -31.09
CA ILE A 295 -1.41 12.22 -31.05
C ILE A 295 -1.90 11.54 -32.33
N GLY A 296 -2.26 12.31 -33.37
CA GLY A 296 -2.79 11.78 -34.62
C GLY A 296 -4.13 11.06 -34.49
N ALA A 297 -4.89 11.30 -33.40
CA ALA A 297 -6.19 10.69 -33.19
C ALA A 297 -7.25 11.44 -34.00
N THR A 298 -7.47 11.01 -35.24
CA THR A 298 -8.48 11.59 -36.13
C THR A 298 -9.87 11.01 -35.86
N SER A 299 -10.91 11.70 -36.30
CA SER A 299 -12.32 11.31 -36.15
C SER A 299 -12.74 10.13 -37.04
N ALA A 300 -11.81 9.40 -37.64
CA ALA A 300 -12.10 8.30 -38.56
C ALA A 300 -12.51 6.99 -37.82
N ASP A 301 -12.07 6.80 -36.57
CA ASP A 301 -12.30 5.59 -35.77
C ASP A 301 -13.14 5.89 -34.52
N LEU A 302 -14.40 6.31 -34.71
CA LEU A 302 -15.30 6.72 -33.64
C LEU A 302 -15.75 5.55 -32.74
N ASP A 303 -15.77 4.32 -33.25
CA ASP A 303 -16.34 3.17 -32.55
C ASP A 303 -15.33 2.37 -31.71
N VAL A 304 -14.04 2.73 -31.77
CA VAL A 304 -12.96 2.00 -31.08
C VAL A 304 -12.20 2.93 -30.13
N GLY A 305 -11.83 2.41 -28.96
CA GLY A 305 -10.91 3.09 -28.03
C GLY A 305 -9.54 3.34 -28.67
N LEU A 306 -8.79 4.28 -28.11
CA LEU A 306 -7.44 4.59 -28.61
C LEU A 306 -6.47 3.43 -28.38
N VAL A 307 -6.66 2.66 -27.30
CA VAL A 307 -5.75 1.59 -26.89
C VAL A 307 -6.53 0.31 -26.58
N SER A 308 -6.22 -0.79 -27.28
CA SER A 308 -6.69 -2.13 -26.94
C SER A 308 -5.87 -2.73 -25.77
N LEU A 309 -6.40 -3.74 -25.08
CA LEU A 309 -5.64 -4.44 -24.04
C LEU A 309 -4.32 -4.99 -24.59
N ALA A 310 -4.34 -5.61 -25.78
CA ALA A 310 -3.10 -6.05 -26.43
C ALA A 310 -2.13 -4.89 -26.75
N GLY A 311 -2.65 -3.73 -27.18
CA GLY A 311 -1.84 -2.55 -27.45
C GLY A 311 -1.16 -2.03 -26.18
N TYR A 312 -1.93 -1.92 -25.09
CA TYR A 312 -1.44 -1.49 -23.78
C TYR A 312 -0.33 -2.41 -23.25
N MET A 313 -0.54 -3.72 -23.35
CA MET A 313 0.46 -4.71 -22.90
C MET A 313 1.75 -4.63 -23.72
N ARG A 314 1.67 -4.45 -25.04
CA ARG A 314 2.88 -4.29 -25.87
C ARG A 314 3.64 -3.01 -25.55
N PHE A 315 2.93 -1.91 -25.33
CA PHE A 315 3.55 -0.64 -24.90
C PHE A 315 4.36 -0.85 -23.63
N TRP A 316 3.75 -1.41 -22.59
CA TRP A 316 4.46 -1.67 -21.34
C TRP A 316 5.56 -2.73 -21.48
N GLY A 317 5.39 -3.73 -22.33
CA GLY A 317 6.45 -4.69 -22.64
C GLY A 317 7.71 -4.01 -23.17
N TRP A 318 7.58 -3.03 -24.07
CA TRP A 318 8.70 -2.21 -24.53
C TRP A 318 9.28 -1.30 -23.44
N VAL A 319 8.42 -0.70 -22.59
CA VAL A 319 8.87 0.10 -21.45
C VAL A 319 9.68 -0.75 -20.46
N PHE A 320 9.22 -1.95 -20.12
CA PHE A 320 9.96 -2.91 -19.30
C PHE A 320 11.33 -3.22 -19.92
N ALA A 321 11.38 -3.53 -21.22
CA ALA A 321 12.65 -3.82 -21.91
C ALA A 321 13.60 -2.61 -21.87
N ALA A 322 13.10 -1.39 -22.13
CA ALA A 322 13.90 -0.17 -22.12
C ALA A 322 14.42 0.18 -20.72
N VAL A 323 13.57 0.13 -19.70
CA VAL A 323 13.96 0.35 -18.29
C VAL A 323 14.99 -0.70 -17.87
N THR A 324 14.78 -1.96 -18.24
CA THR A 324 15.73 -3.04 -17.90
C THR A 324 17.08 -2.82 -18.56
N ALA A 325 17.10 -2.44 -19.84
CA ALA A 325 18.34 -2.13 -20.55
C ALA A 325 19.08 -0.96 -19.89
N ALA A 326 18.35 0.11 -19.51
CA ALA A 326 18.93 1.24 -18.80
C ALA A 326 19.52 0.83 -17.44
N ILE A 327 18.83 0.00 -16.66
CA ILE A 327 19.33 -0.52 -15.39
C ILE A 327 20.57 -1.39 -15.60
N ALA A 328 20.52 -2.30 -16.58
CA ALA A 328 21.62 -3.20 -16.88
C ALA A 328 22.90 -2.43 -17.25
N LEU A 329 22.78 -1.39 -18.08
CA LEU A 329 23.90 -0.64 -18.64
C LEU A 329 24.40 0.51 -17.76
N PHE A 330 23.52 1.28 -17.12
CA PHE A 330 23.89 2.55 -16.47
C PHE A 330 23.89 2.51 -14.96
N VAL A 331 23.11 1.63 -14.33
CA VAL A 331 23.09 1.53 -12.86
C VAL A 331 24.23 0.60 -12.44
N ARG A 332 25.07 0.97 -11.47
CA ARG A 332 26.07 0.04 -10.91
C ARG A 332 25.65 -0.36 -9.51
N GLU A 333 25.56 -1.67 -9.26
CA GLU A 333 25.37 -2.18 -7.91
C GLU A 333 26.74 -2.25 -7.22
N ARG A 334 26.83 -1.73 -5.98
CA ARG A 334 28.06 -1.81 -5.19
C ARG A 334 28.26 -3.24 -4.70
N SER A 335 29.49 -3.73 -4.71
CA SER A 335 29.79 -5.07 -4.20
C SER A 335 29.63 -5.12 -2.67
N GLU A 336 29.37 -6.30 -2.11
CA GLU A 336 29.27 -6.47 -0.65
C GLU A 336 30.55 -6.00 0.06
N GLN A 337 31.73 -6.24 -0.54
CA GLN A 337 33.01 -5.75 -0.04
C GLN A 337 33.10 -4.22 -0.04
N GLU A 338 32.58 -3.54 -1.07
CA GLU A 338 32.54 -2.07 -1.13
C GLU A 338 31.58 -1.50 -0.07
N LEU A 339 30.45 -2.19 0.19
CA LEU A 339 29.49 -1.83 1.24
C LEU A 339 30.08 -2.02 2.64
N GLU A 340 30.72 -3.16 2.90
CA GLU A 340 31.39 -3.46 4.17
C GLU A 340 32.57 -2.52 4.43
N ALA A 341 33.39 -2.25 3.42
CA ALA A 341 34.50 -1.28 3.53
C ALA A 341 33.96 0.13 3.82
N ALA A 342 32.89 0.56 3.14
CA ALA A 342 32.27 1.85 3.40
C ALA A 342 31.65 1.94 4.82
N ALA A 343 31.07 0.83 5.31
CA ALA A 343 30.53 0.74 6.67
C ALA A 343 31.65 0.79 7.72
N ALA A 344 32.75 0.06 7.52
CA ALA A 344 33.90 0.06 8.40
C ALA A 344 34.56 1.45 8.51
N VAL A 345 34.71 2.14 7.38
CA VAL A 345 35.25 3.52 7.35
C VAL A 345 34.34 4.49 8.11
N ARG A 346 33.01 4.35 7.98
CA ARG A 346 32.05 5.16 8.75
C ARG A 346 32.13 4.89 10.24
N LEU A 347 32.22 3.61 10.61
CA LEU A 347 32.35 3.21 12.01
C LEU A 347 33.61 3.84 12.63
N ASP A 348 34.76 3.73 11.97
CA ASP A 348 36.01 4.36 12.40
C ASP A 348 35.89 5.89 12.54
N ALA A 349 35.26 6.57 11.57
CA ALA A 349 35.01 8.01 11.65
C ALA A 349 34.14 8.42 12.85
N ASP A 350 33.05 7.68 13.13
CA ASP A 350 32.17 7.95 14.26
C ASP A 350 32.88 7.66 15.60
N THR A 351 33.64 6.57 15.69
CA THR A 351 34.46 6.26 16.88
C THR A 351 35.51 7.34 17.15
N ARG A 352 36.11 7.92 16.10
CA ARG A 352 37.05 9.05 16.22
C ARG A 352 36.35 10.34 16.65
N ALA A 353 35.13 10.61 16.18
CA ALA A 353 34.35 11.77 16.57
C ALA A 353 33.89 11.71 18.04
N LEU A 354 33.73 10.50 18.60
CA LEU A 354 33.36 10.25 20.00
C LEU A 354 34.54 10.30 20.98
N ARG A 355 35.79 10.29 20.51
CA ARG A 355 36.98 10.45 21.38
C ARG A 355 37.35 11.94 21.48
N ALA A 356 37.13 12.55 22.65
CA ALA A 356 37.89 13.74 23.00
C ALA A 356 39.39 13.37 23.02
N PRO A 357 40.30 14.21 22.50
CA PRO A 357 41.73 13.93 22.58
C PRO A 357 42.12 13.92 24.07
N LEU A 358 42.43 12.72 24.59
CA LEU A 358 42.96 12.54 25.94
C LEU A 358 44.20 13.42 26.13
N SER A 359 44.24 14.13 27.25
CA SER A 359 45.38 14.95 27.64
C SER A 359 46.61 14.09 27.92
N SER A 360 47.80 14.68 27.81
CA SER A 360 49.07 13.97 28.00
C SER A 360 49.18 13.31 29.39
N GLU A 361 48.56 13.91 30.40
CA GLU A 361 48.54 13.40 31.78
C GLU A 361 47.64 12.15 31.94
N GLU A 362 46.50 12.08 31.24
CA GLU A 362 45.59 10.91 31.30
C GLU A 362 46.19 9.67 30.64
N ARG A 363 47.04 9.84 29.63
CA ARG A 363 47.78 8.73 28.98
C ARG A 363 48.84 8.12 29.87
N GLU A 364 49.48 8.95 30.70
CA GLU A 364 50.51 8.53 31.65
C GLU A 364 49.88 7.85 32.87
N LEU A 365 48.74 8.37 33.36
CA LEU A 365 47.98 7.79 34.48
C LEU A 365 47.39 6.40 34.17
N LEU A 366 47.01 6.16 32.91
CA LEU A 366 46.45 4.88 32.45
C LEU A 366 47.51 3.86 32.01
N GLY A 367 48.81 4.19 32.15
CA GLY A 367 49.90 3.28 31.79
C GLY A 367 49.94 2.90 30.30
N MET A 368 49.36 3.72 29.42
CA MET A 368 49.37 3.49 27.96
C MET A 368 50.70 3.93 27.34
N GLY A 369 51.79 3.33 27.81
CA GLY A 369 53.11 3.42 27.22
C GLY A 369 53.32 2.29 26.22
N GLY A 370 53.18 2.60 24.93
CA GLY A 370 53.74 1.79 23.84
C GLY A 370 52.85 0.64 23.33
N ALA A 371 52.02 0.94 22.34
CA ALA A 371 51.78 0.14 21.13
C ALA A 371 50.52 0.68 20.43
N ASP A 372 50.65 1.06 19.16
CA ASP A 372 49.50 1.41 18.32
C ASP A 372 48.49 0.24 18.26
N PRO A 373 47.20 0.43 18.60
CA PRO A 373 46.19 -0.61 18.43
C PRO A 373 45.66 -0.64 16.99
N ALA A 374 46.54 -0.46 15.99
CA ALA A 374 46.18 -0.39 14.58
C ALA A 374 46.44 -1.70 13.80
N SER A 375 46.91 -2.77 14.46
CA SER A 375 47.39 -3.98 13.75
C SER A 375 46.58 -5.26 14.02
N GLY A 376 45.52 -5.23 14.82
CA GLY A 376 44.83 -6.44 15.29
C GLY A 376 43.53 -6.84 14.58
N ALA A 377 42.97 -6.01 13.68
CA ALA A 377 41.59 -6.18 13.19
C ALA A 377 41.46 -6.64 11.73
N LEU A 378 42.48 -7.27 11.16
CA LEU A 378 42.44 -7.82 9.79
C LEU A 378 42.80 -9.31 9.78
N ALA A 379 42.16 -10.09 10.67
CA ALA A 379 42.00 -11.52 10.43
C ALA A 379 40.74 -11.69 9.57
N GLY A 380 40.93 -11.61 8.26
CA GLY A 380 39.89 -11.92 7.29
C GLY A 380 39.30 -13.29 7.59
N THR A 381 37.99 -13.33 7.81
CA THR A 381 37.23 -14.57 7.70
C THR A 381 37.37 -15.03 6.26
N GLY A 382 38.20 -16.05 6.07
CA GLY A 382 38.35 -16.75 4.81
C GLY A 382 36.97 -17.10 4.29
N SER A 383 36.69 -16.64 3.08
CA SER A 383 35.59 -17.06 2.22
C SER A 383 35.70 -18.58 2.00
N GLY A 384 35.24 -19.35 2.97
CA GLY A 384 34.89 -20.74 2.78
C GLY A 384 33.71 -20.75 1.82
N SER A 385 33.92 -21.31 0.63
CA SER A 385 32.88 -21.63 -0.33
C SER A 385 31.88 -22.59 0.32
N GLY A 386 30.93 -22.06 1.10
CA GLY A 386 29.73 -22.77 1.47
C GLY A 386 29.05 -23.22 0.18
N SER A 387 28.57 -24.47 0.14
CA SER A 387 27.69 -24.85 -0.97
C SER A 387 26.49 -23.90 -0.95
N VAL A 388 25.96 -23.53 -2.12
CA VAL A 388 24.75 -22.68 -2.24
C VAL A 388 23.61 -23.19 -1.35
N MET A 389 23.55 -24.51 -1.14
CA MET A 389 22.60 -25.15 -0.24
C MET A 389 22.79 -24.75 1.24
N SER A 390 24.03 -24.61 1.70
CA SER A 390 24.33 -24.13 3.06
C SER A 390 23.88 -22.68 3.24
N GLU A 391 24.23 -21.80 2.30
CA GLU A 391 23.84 -20.37 2.36
C GLU A 391 22.30 -20.22 2.35
N LEU A 392 21.62 -21.02 1.52
CA LEU A 392 20.16 -21.03 1.47
C LEU A 392 19.54 -21.55 2.77
N ALA A 393 20.07 -22.65 3.31
CA ALA A 393 19.62 -23.20 4.59
C ALA A 393 19.81 -22.19 5.73
N ASP A 394 20.94 -21.49 5.75
CA ASP A 394 21.24 -20.44 6.71
C ASP A 394 20.27 -19.25 6.59
N ALA A 395 19.90 -18.86 5.36
CA ALA A 395 18.91 -17.80 5.13
C ALA A 395 17.51 -18.20 5.63
N TYR A 396 17.04 -19.42 5.34
CA TYR A 396 15.77 -19.92 5.87
C TYR A 396 15.79 -20.05 7.40
N MET A 397 16.88 -20.56 7.97
CA MET A 397 17.04 -20.66 9.42
C MET A 397 17.12 -19.28 10.07
N GLY A 398 17.79 -18.31 9.44
CA GLY A 398 17.80 -16.91 9.86
C GLY A 398 16.39 -16.34 9.91
N LEU A 399 15.62 -16.49 8.83
CA LEU A 399 14.22 -16.05 8.78
C LEU A 399 13.37 -16.72 9.86
N TRP A 400 13.55 -18.01 10.08
CA TRP A 400 12.86 -18.76 11.14
C TRP A 400 13.18 -18.25 12.56
N ARG A 401 14.44 -17.87 12.82
CA ARG A 401 14.83 -17.23 14.09
C ARG A 401 14.12 -15.89 14.28
N VAL A 402 14.00 -15.08 13.23
CA VAL A 402 13.27 -13.80 13.28
C VAL A 402 11.78 -14.03 13.56
N VAL A 403 11.15 -15.00 12.89
CA VAL A 403 9.75 -15.36 13.15
C VAL A 403 9.53 -15.75 14.61
N ARG A 404 10.51 -16.33 15.29
CA ARG A 404 10.41 -16.69 16.72
C ARG A 404 10.59 -15.51 17.68
N LEU A 405 10.99 -14.33 17.21
CA LEU A 405 11.17 -13.17 18.10
C LEU A 405 9.82 -12.72 18.68
N PRO A 406 9.72 -12.47 20.00
CA PRO A 406 8.48 -11.99 20.62
C PRO A 406 7.97 -10.67 20.04
N ALA A 407 8.87 -9.77 19.64
CA ALA A 407 8.52 -8.50 19.00
C ALA A 407 7.82 -8.72 17.65
N VAL A 408 8.29 -9.68 16.85
CA VAL A 408 7.71 -10.02 15.54
C VAL A 408 6.33 -10.64 15.69
N TRP A 409 6.13 -11.54 16.66
CA TRP A 409 4.79 -12.09 16.97
C TRP A 409 3.80 -11.02 17.41
N ARG A 410 4.22 -10.12 18.30
CA ARG A 410 3.39 -8.99 18.76
C ARG A 410 3.02 -8.08 17.59
N LEU A 411 3.97 -7.77 16.71
CA LEU A 411 3.71 -7.01 15.50
C LEU A 411 2.77 -7.76 14.56
N SER A 412 2.97 -9.07 14.35
CA SER A 412 2.13 -9.89 13.48
C SER A 412 0.67 -9.92 13.94
N ALA A 413 0.45 -10.03 15.25
CA ALA A 413 -0.88 -9.94 15.83
C ALA A 413 -1.57 -8.61 15.48
N LEU A 414 -0.87 -7.47 15.63
CA LEU A 414 -1.36 -6.16 15.22
C LEU A 414 -1.67 -6.13 13.71
N LEU A 415 -0.74 -6.60 12.88
CA LEU A 415 -0.87 -6.58 11.41
C LEU A 415 -2.05 -7.39 10.90
N LEU A 416 -2.37 -8.51 11.55
CA LEU A 416 -3.49 -9.37 11.19
C LEU A 416 -4.84 -8.83 11.65
N THR A 417 -4.87 -7.89 12.59
CA THR A 417 -6.11 -7.47 13.27
C THR A 417 -6.46 -5.99 13.09
N TYR A 418 -5.50 -5.11 12.79
CA TYR A 418 -5.78 -3.66 12.70
C TYR A 418 -6.78 -3.30 11.60
N ARG A 419 -6.84 -4.06 10.51
CA ARG A 419 -7.79 -3.78 9.41
C ARG A 419 -9.21 -4.29 9.68
N LEU A 420 -9.42 -5.14 10.68
CA LEU A 420 -10.74 -5.72 10.97
C LEU A 420 -11.79 -4.65 11.26
N GLY A 421 -11.38 -3.52 11.85
CA GLY A 421 -12.27 -2.41 12.20
C GLY A 421 -13.00 -1.76 11.02
N VAL A 422 -12.30 -1.68 9.90
CA VAL A 422 -12.72 -0.93 8.70
C VAL A 422 -13.02 -1.83 7.51
N LEU A 423 -12.86 -3.15 7.70
CA LEU A 423 -12.86 -4.15 6.64
C LEU A 423 -14.13 -4.11 5.78
N ALA A 424 -15.31 -4.07 6.39
CA ALA A 424 -16.58 -4.08 5.67
C ALA A 424 -16.85 -2.75 4.94
N ALA A 425 -16.57 -1.62 5.60
CA ALA A 425 -16.73 -0.30 5.02
C ALA A 425 -15.81 -0.10 3.80
N GLU A 426 -14.51 -0.29 3.95
CA GLU A 426 -13.55 -0.14 2.85
C GLU A 426 -13.67 -1.26 1.80
N GLY A 427 -14.07 -2.46 2.23
CA GLY A 427 -14.08 -3.65 1.37
C GLY A 427 -15.31 -3.79 0.48
N ALA A 428 -16.46 -3.25 0.90
CA ALA A 428 -17.76 -3.49 0.27
C ALA A 428 -18.62 -2.24 0.00
N ALA A 429 -18.26 -1.03 0.48
CA ALA A 429 -19.07 0.17 0.27
C ALA A 429 -19.33 0.49 -1.20
N SER A 430 -18.31 0.39 -2.06
CA SER A 430 -18.47 0.64 -3.50
C SER A 430 -19.42 -0.37 -4.16
N LEU A 431 -19.35 -1.64 -3.77
CA LEU A 431 -20.29 -2.68 -4.23
C LEU A 431 -21.72 -2.36 -3.77
N LYS A 432 -21.88 -1.86 -2.55
CA LYS A 432 -23.20 -1.51 -2.01
C LYS A 432 -23.81 -0.30 -2.71
N LEU A 433 -23.02 0.71 -3.07
CA LEU A 433 -23.45 1.84 -3.87
C LEU A 433 -23.89 1.40 -5.27
N ILE A 434 -23.16 0.47 -5.89
CA ILE A 434 -23.55 -0.12 -7.18
C ILE A 434 -24.88 -0.88 -7.03
N ASP A 435 -25.07 -1.65 -5.95
CA ASP A 435 -26.34 -2.36 -5.70
C ASP A 435 -27.52 -1.40 -5.50
N LYS A 436 -27.26 -0.20 -4.96
CA LYS A 436 -28.24 0.90 -4.89
C LYS A 436 -28.52 1.59 -6.23
N GLY A 437 -27.88 1.18 -7.33
CA GLY A 437 -28.10 1.76 -8.65
C GLY A 437 -27.27 3.01 -8.94
N VAL A 438 -26.19 3.26 -8.18
CA VAL A 438 -25.24 4.34 -8.50
C VAL A 438 -24.46 4.00 -9.76
N ALA A 439 -24.36 4.95 -10.68
CA ALA A 439 -23.62 4.78 -11.93
C ALA A 439 -22.15 4.41 -11.68
N LYS A 440 -21.66 3.34 -12.33
CA LYS A 440 -20.28 2.86 -12.19
C LYS A 440 -19.27 3.92 -12.64
N GLU A 441 -19.64 4.69 -13.65
CA GLU A 441 -18.88 5.78 -14.24
C GLU A 441 -18.64 6.88 -13.20
N ALA A 442 -19.68 7.24 -12.42
CA ALA A 442 -19.55 8.24 -11.37
C ALA A 442 -18.57 7.81 -10.26
N LEU A 443 -18.56 6.53 -9.90
CA LEU A 443 -17.59 5.98 -8.95
C LEU A 443 -16.17 5.92 -9.54
N ALA A 444 -16.02 5.61 -10.83
CA ALA A 444 -14.73 5.62 -11.51
C ALA A 444 -14.11 7.04 -11.56
N PHE A 445 -14.93 8.09 -11.71
CA PHE A 445 -14.46 9.47 -11.62
C PHE A 445 -13.87 9.81 -10.25
N LEU A 446 -14.39 9.26 -9.15
CA LEU A 446 -13.81 9.49 -7.82
C LEU A 446 -12.38 8.95 -7.70
N VAL A 447 -12.12 7.79 -8.31
CA VAL A 447 -10.78 7.17 -8.33
C VAL A 447 -9.76 8.08 -9.01
N LEU A 448 -10.18 8.85 -10.02
CA LEU A 448 -9.29 9.81 -10.70
C LEU A 448 -8.78 10.90 -9.73
N PHE A 449 -9.65 11.39 -8.85
CA PHE A 449 -9.29 12.41 -7.86
C PHE A 449 -8.58 11.85 -6.63
N GLN A 450 -8.76 10.56 -6.34
CA GLN A 450 -8.05 9.90 -5.24
C GLN A 450 -6.54 9.83 -5.49
N PHE A 451 -6.12 9.58 -6.74
CA PHE A 451 -4.71 9.37 -7.05
C PHE A 451 -3.76 10.50 -6.61
N PRO A 452 -4.00 11.80 -6.92
CA PRO A 452 -3.15 12.88 -6.42
C PRO A 452 -3.09 12.94 -4.88
N VAL A 453 -4.20 12.66 -4.21
CA VAL A 453 -4.29 12.63 -2.74
C VAL A 453 -3.50 11.46 -2.16
N GLU A 454 -3.52 10.30 -2.82
CA GLU A 454 -2.74 9.13 -2.44
C GLU A 454 -1.24 9.40 -2.57
N LEU A 455 -0.79 10.02 -3.67
CA LEU A 455 0.60 10.44 -3.83
C LEU A 455 1.04 11.45 -2.76
N LEU A 456 0.22 12.46 -2.49
CA LEU A 456 0.49 13.44 -1.45
C LEU A 456 0.59 12.78 -0.07
N SER A 457 -0.34 11.88 0.25
CA SER A 457 -0.38 11.19 1.54
C SER A 457 0.88 10.34 1.78
N ALA A 458 1.42 9.69 0.73
CA ALA A 458 2.64 8.90 0.82
C ALA A 458 3.87 9.76 1.15
N VAL A 459 3.95 10.96 0.56
CA VAL A 459 5.04 11.93 0.82
C VAL A 459 4.92 12.49 2.24
N VAL A 460 3.71 12.87 2.66
CA VAL A 460 3.44 13.37 4.02
C VAL A 460 3.76 12.30 5.06
N ALA A 461 3.33 11.05 4.87
CA ALA A 461 3.64 9.94 5.76
C ALA A 461 5.14 9.68 5.88
N GLY A 462 5.89 9.71 4.77
CA GLY A 462 7.33 9.51 4.77
C GLY A 462 8.04 10.54 5.63
N ARG A 463 7.73 11.83 5.42
CA ARG A 463 8.32 12.93 6.18
C ARG A 463 7.91 12.88 7.66
N TRP A 464 6.64 12.62 7.95
CA TRP A 464 6.15 12.54 9.31
C TRP A 464 6.74 11.36 10.07
N ALA A 465 6.82 10.18 9.46
CA ALA A 465 7.42 9.00 10.06
C ALA A 465 8.95 9.11 10.22
N ALA A 466 9.62 9.96 9.42
CA ALA A 466 11.03 10.26 9.59
C ALA A 466 11.30 11.27 10.71
N SER A 467 10.46 12.30 10.83
CA SER A 467 10.59 13.36 11.84
C SER A 467 10.14 12.90 13.24
N HIS A 468 9.01 12.19 13.33
CA HIS A 468 8.44 11.69 14.57
C HIS A 468 8.60 10.17 14.69
N SER A 469 8.38 9.58 15.88
CA SER A 469 8.36 8.12 15.97
C SER A 469 7.23 7.56 15.09
N PRO A 470 7.43 6.45 14.35
CA PRO A 470 6.46 5.88 13.41
C PRO A 470 5.10 5.50 14.03
N TYR A 471 5.04 5.41 15.36
CA TYR A 471 3.82 5.25 16.15
C TYR A 471 2.75 6.32 15.88
N TRP A 472 3.13 7.60 15.84
CA TRP A 472 2.18 8.70 15.75
C TRP A 472 1.38 8.71 14.44
N PRO A 473 2.02 8.75 13.26
CA PRO A 473 1.28 8.74 12.00
C PRO A 473 0.44 7.47 11.82
N PHE A 474 0.93 6.31 12.28
CA PHE A 474 0.17 5.06 12.24
C PHE A 474 -1.09 5.11 13.12
N MET A 475 -0.98 5.55 14.39
CA MET A 475 -2.12 5.58 15.30
C MET A 475 -3.13 6.67 14.96
N THR A 476 -2.67 7.86 14.56
CA THR A 476 -3.55 8.92 14.04
C THR A 476 -4.30 8.40 12.82
N GLY A 477 -3.58 7.73 11.91
CA GLY A 477 -4.16 7.08 10.74
C GLY A 477 -5.22 6.04 11.11
N TYR A 478 -4.93 5.17 12.08
CA TYR A 478 -5.86 4.16 12.56
C TYR A 478 -7.20 4.75 13.08
N VAL A 479 -7.11 5.76 13.95
CA VAL A 479 -8.30 6.40 14.55
C VAL A 479 -9.12 7.12 13.48
N LEU A 480 -8.45 7.89 12.61
CA LEU A 480 -9.12 8.58 11.53
C LEU A 480 -9.76 7.62 10.52
N ARG A 481 -9.17 6.44 10.26
CA ARG A 481 -9.78 5.41 9.41
C ARG A 481 -11.07 4.85 9.99
N LEU A 482 -11.14 4.64 11.31
CA LEU A 482 -12.40 4.24 11.95
C LEU A 482 -13.47 5.31 11.78
N ALA A 483 -13.11 6.59 11.92
CA ALA A 483 -14.02 7.70 11.72
C ALA A 483 -14.49 7.80 10.26
N THR A 484 -13.59 7.71 9.28
CA THR A 484 -13.96 7.76 7.85
C THR A 484 -14.71 6.50 7.41
N ALA A 485 -14.44 5.34 8.00
CA ALA A 485 -15.23 4.12 7.79
C ALA A 485 -16.67 4.28 8.31
N ALA A 486 -16.84 4.83 9.52
CA ALA A 486 -18.18 5.14 10.05
C ALA A 486 -18.91 6.15 9.15
N ALA A 487 -18.22 7.21 8.69
CA ALA A 487 -18.77 8.16 7.74
C ALA A 487 -19.15 7.51 6.40
N THR A 488 -18.33 6.58 5.89
CA THR A 488 -18.61 5.82 4.67
C THR A 488 -19.88 4.98 4.81
N VAL A 489 -20.05 4.30 5.95
CA VAL A 489 -21.24 3.48 6.23
C VAL A 489 -22.49 4.36 6.34
N ALA A 490 -22.41 5.45 7.11
CA ALA A 490 -23.52 6.40 7.27
C ALA A 490 -23.92 7.05 5.93
N LEU A 491 -22.94 7.46 5.14
CA LEU A 491 -23.17 8.04 3.83
C LEU A 491 -23.75 7.01 2.86
N THR A 492 -23.22 5.78 2.86
CA THR A 492 -23.78 4.68 2.04
C THR A 492 -25.23 4.41 2.41
N ALA A 493 -25.60 4.48 3.70
CA ALA A 493 -26.98 4.34 4.16
C ALA A 493 -27.87 5.47 3.64
N ALA A 494 -27.41 6.73 3.78
CA ALA A 494 -28.14 7.92 3.37
C ALA A 494 -28.14 8.19 1.84
N PHE A 495 -27.29 7.50 1.08
CA PHE A 495 -27.12 7.75 -0.35
C PHE A 495 -28.43 7.46 -1.12
N PRO A 496 -28.89 8.38 -1.99
CA PRO A 496 -30.11 8.21 -2.77
C PRO A 496 -30.01 7.00 -3.71
N ALA A 497 -31.02 6.13 -3.68
CA ALA A 497 -31.10 4.97 -4.57
C ALA A 497 -31.38 5.44 -6.01
N GLY A 498 -30.76 4.78 -7.00
CA GLY A 498 -30.94 5.09 -8.42
C GLY A 498 -30.23 6.37 -8.89
N ALA A 499 -29.35 6.96 -8.07
CA ALA A 499 -28.61 8.16 -8.43
C ALA A 499 -27.61 7.90 -9.57
N THR A 500 -28.02 8.20 -10.79
CA THR A 500 -27.23 7.96 -12.01
C THR A 500 -26.45 9.18 -12.47
N SER A 501 -26.89 10.40 -12.13
CA SER A 501 -26.25 11.65 -12.55
C SER A 501 -25.64 12.45 -11.41
N LEU A 502 -24.38 12.90 -11.62
CA LEU A 502 -23.66 13.79 -10.72
C LEU A 502 -24.36 15.16 -10.58
N SER A 503 -25.03 15.62 -11.65
CA SER A 503 -25.67 16.94 -11.68
C SER A 503 -26.95 17.02 -10.86
N GLU A 504 -27.65 15.90 -10.69
CA GLU A 504 -28.93 15.81 -9.99
C GLU A 504 -28.72 15.67 -8.46
N HIS A 505 -27.70 14.93 -8.04
CA HIS A 505 -27.38 14.68 -6.62
C HIS A 505 -26.02 15.27 -6.20
N ARG A 506 -25.75 16.52 -6.57
CA ARG A 506 -24.45 17.20 -6.32
C ARG A 506 -23.95 17.08 -4.88
N GLY A 507 -24.83 17.26 -3.90
CA GLY A 507 -24.47 17.18 -2.48
C GLY A 507 -24.06 15.78 -2.04
N ALA A 508 -24.80 14.74 -2.46
CA ALA A 508 -24.50 13.36 -2.11
C ALA A 508 -23.19 12.87 -2.75
N PHE A 509 -22.98 13.18 -4.04
CA PHE A 509 -21.73 12.86 -4.73
C PHE A 509 -20.54 13.67 -4.20
N GLY A 510 -20.74 14.94 -3.84
CA GLY A 510 -19.70 15.77 -3.22
C GLY A 510 -19.29 15.24 -1.84
N ALA A 511 -20.26 14.83 -1.01
CA ALA A 511 -19.99 14.18 0.26
C ALA A 511 -19.27 12.83 0.08
N LEU A 512 -19.67 12.05 -0.92
CA LEU A 512 -19.02 10.78 -1.25
C LEU A 512 -17.58 10.99 -1.71
N ALA A 513 -17.33 11.99 -2.55
CA ALA A 513 -15.99 12.38 -2.94
C ALA A 513 -15.15 12.77 -1.71
N ALA A 514 -15.65 13.67 -0.86
CA ALA A 514 -14.92 14.14 0.31
C ALA A 514 -14.55 13.00 1.28
N VAL A 515 -15.52 12.14 1.62
CA VAL A 515 -15.29 10.99 2.51
C VAL A 515 -14.34 9.97 1.87
N SER A 516 -14.46 9.73 0.55
CA SER A 516 -13.60 8.79 -0.16
C SER A 516 -12.16 9.30 -0.26
N LEU A 517 -11.96 10.60 -0.50
CA LEU A 517 -10.64 11.23 -0.52
C LEU A 517 -9.99 11.21 0.87
N ALA A 518 -10.76 11.53 1.92
CA ALA A 518 -10.28 11.41 3.29
C ALA A 518 -9.91 9.96 3.64
N THR A 519 -10.74 8.99 3.27
CA THR A 519 -10.47 7.56 3.49
C THR A 519 -9.20 7.11 2.77
N SER A 520 -9.01 7.49 1.51
CA SER A 520 -7.78 7.21 0.77
C SER A 520 -6.57 7.84 1.45
N PHE A 521 -6.61 9.13 1.76
CA PHE A 521 -5.50 9.84 2.40
C PHE A 521 -5.04 9.15 3.68
N VAL A 522 -5.97 8.85 4.59
CA VAL A 522 -5.65 8.27 5.90
C VAL A 522 -5.21 6.80 5.77
N SER A 523 -5.78 6.05 4.84
CA SER A 523 -5.39 4.66 4.56
C SER A 523 -3.94 4.56 4.10
N TYR A 524 -3.56 5.41 3.14
CA TYR A 524 -2.20 5.47 2.61
C TYR A 524 -1.23 6.06 3.62
N LEU A 525 -1.63 7.08 4.40
CA LEU A 525 -0.83 7.61 5.51
C LEU A 525 -0.43 6.49 6.48
N SER A 526 -1.41 5.68 6.91
CA SER A 526 -1.19 4.56 7.84
C SER A 526 -0.30 3.47 7.24
N PHE A 527 -0.52 3.13 5.97
CA PHE A 527 0.22 2.09 5.26
C PHE A 527 1.69 2.46 5.08
N THR A 528 1.97 3.68 4.59
CA THR A 528 3.33 4.17 4.39
C THR A 528 4.08 4.36 5.71
N ALA A 529 3.41 4.82 6.77
CA ALA A 529 4.02 4.94 8.11
C ALA A 529 4.47 3.57 8.66
N LEU A 530 3.64 2.56 8.49
CA LEU A 530 3.94 1.20 8.91
C LEU A 530 5.09 0.58 8.08
N GLY A 531 5.11 0.81 6.76
CA GLY A 531 6.21 0.37 5.91
C GLY A 531 7.54 1.05 6.25
N SER A 532 7.52 2.34 6.59
CA SER A 532 8.69 3.06 7.11
C SER A 532 9.24 2.42 8.39
N PHE A 533 8.37 2.00 9.30
CA PHE A 533 8.77 1.24 10.48
C PHE A 533 9.41 -0.09 10.11
N PHE A 534 8.83 -0.86 9.18
CA PHE A 534 9.39 -2.14 8.72
C PHE A 534 10.80 -1.98 8.15
N ASN A 535 11.02 -0.96 7.31
CA ASN A 535 12.33 -0.67 6.74
C ASN A 535 13.37 -0.33 7.82
N THR A 536 12.94 0.31 8.90
CA THR A 536 13.82 0.72 10.00
C THR A 536 14.23 -0.46 10.89
N VAL A 537 13.29 -1.36 11.20
CA VAL A 537 13.55 -2.50 12.12
C VAL A 537 14.17 -3.71 11.44
N SER A 538 13.96 -3.85 10.12
CA SER A 538 14.50 -4.96 9.35
C SER A 538 16.04 -4.94 9.37
N ASP A 539 16.64 -6.12 9.49
CA ASP A 539 18.09 -6.28 9.46
C ASP A 539 18.60 -6.17 8.02
N PRO A 540 19.47 -5.19 7.68
CA PRO A 540 20.06 -5.08 6.34
C PRO A 540 20.87 -6.32 5.92
N ALA A 541 21.45 -7.06 6.87
CA ALA A 541 22.24 -8.26 6.60
C ALA A 541 21.38 -9.45 6.15
N MET A 542 20.17 -9.58 6.72
CA MET A 542 19.19 -10.57 6.29
C MET A 542 18.46 -10.19 4.98
N GLY A 543 18.83 -9.06 4.39
CA GLY A 543 18.35 -8.64 3.07
C GLY A 543 16.85 -8.33 3.02
N GLY A 544 16.25 -8.60 1.86
CA GLY A 544 14.84 -8.29 1.59
C GLY A 544 13.86 -9.28 2.24
N ALA A 545 14.32 -10.44 2.71
CA ALA A 545 13.47 -11.49 3.25
C ALA A 545 12.75 -11.10 4.54
N TYR A 546 13.40 -10.38 5.46
CA TYR A 546 12.74 -9.91 6.68
C TYR A 546 11.68 -8.85 6.34
N LEU A 547 12.01 -7.87 5.51
CA LEU A 547 11.03 -6.87 5.05
C LEU A 547 9.86 -7.55 4.32
N THR A 548 10.16 -8.56 3.50
CA THR A 548 9.17 -9.37 2.80
C THR A 548 8.24 -10.10 3.77
N LEU A 549 8.76 -10.71 4.84
CA LEU A 549 7.96 -11.35 5.88
C LEU A 549 6.93 -10.39 6.47
N LEU A 550 7.36 -9.19 6.87
CA LEU A 550 6.46 -8.19 7.46
C LEU A 550 5.41 -7.70 6.45
N ASN A 551 5.81 -7.41 5.21
CA ASN A 551 4.92 -7.02 4.13
C ASN A 551 3.89 -8.13 3.82
N THR A 552 4.32 -9.38 3.79
CA THR A 552 3.45 -10.53 3.55
C THR A 552 2.41 -10.68 4.67
N ILE A 553 2.83 -10.62 5.95
CA ILE A 553 1.90 -10.70 7.08
C ILE A 553 0.89 -9.54 7.05
N ALA A 554 1.34 -8.32 6.74
CA ALA A 554 0.46 -7.16 6.60
C ALA A 554 -0.58 -7.34 5.49
N ASN A 555 -0.19 -7.90 4.34
CA ASN A 555 -1.11 -8.19 3.23
C ASN A 555 -2.12 -9.28 3.60
N MET A 556 -1.69 -10.34 4.30
CA MET A 556 -2.58 -11.40 4.78
C MET A 556 -3.62 -10.89 5.77
N GLY A 557 -3.29 -9.89 6.59
CA GLY A 557 -4.23 -9.24 7.50
C GLY A 557 -5.44 -8.58 6.82
N TYR A 558 -5.35 -8.34 5.51
CA TYR A 558 -6.48 -7.89 4.69
C TYR A 558 -7.11 -9.03 3.89
N LEU A 559 -6.28 -9.84 3.22
CA LEU A 559 -6.76 -10.86 2.30
C LEU A 559 -7.54 -11.97 3.01
N LEU A 560 -7.03 -12.46 4.14
CA LEU A 560 -7.65 -13.57 4.89
C LEU A 560 -9.06 -13.24 5.39
N PRO A 561 -9.33 -12.09 6.04
CA PRO A 561 -10.67 -11.79 6.52
C PRO A 561 -11.63 -11.28 5.42
N ARG A 562 -11.13 -10.82 4.26
CA ARG A 562 -11.97 -10.28 3.17
C ARG A 562 -12.90 -11.32 2.55
N THR A 563 -12.43 -12.55 2.33
CA THR A 563 -13.26 -13.63 1.77
C THR A 563 -14.42 -14.04 2.70
N PRO A 564 -14.19 -14.41 3.97
CA PRO A 564 -15.27 -14.77 4.89
C PRO A 564 -16.20 -13.58 5.19
N MET A 565 -15.71 -12.33 5.12
CA MET A 565 -16.55 -11.14 5.25
C MET A 565 -17.71 -11.15 4.24
N PHE A 566 -17.47 -11.45 2.96
CA PHE A 566 -18.54 -11.51 1.96
C PHE A 566 -19.53 -12.64 2.24
N TRP A 567 -19.04 -13.80 2.68
CA TRP A 567 -19.90 -14.91 3.07
C TRP A 567 -20.82 -14.56 4.26
N PHE A 568 -20.27 -13.91 5.30
CA PHE A 568 -21.07 -13.43 6.43
C PHE A 568 -22.07 -12.35 6.01
N MET A 569 -21.68 -11.45 5.10
CA MET A 569 -22.58 -10.42 4.56
C MET A 569 -23.78 -11.06 3.85
N ASP A 570 -23.56 -12.08 3.03
CA ASP A 570 -24.63 -12.82 2.34
C ASP A 570 -25.51 -13.61 3.30
N MET A 571 -24.93 -14.18 4.36
CA MET A 571 -25.66 -14.92 5.40
C MET A 571 -26.58 -14.00 6.21
N LEU A 572 -26.11 -12.79 6.55
CA LEU A 572 -26.85 -11.80 7.33
C LEU A 572 -27.87 -10.99 6.52
N THR A 573 -27.81 -11.08 5.19
CA THR A 573 -28.75 -10.41 4.28
C THR A 573 -29.99 -11.27 4.08
N VAL A 574 -31.11 -10.80 4.63
CA VAL A 574 -32.41 -11.49 4.61
C VAL A 574 -33.39 -10.70 3.74
N PRO A 575 -33.73 -11.20 2.54
CA PRO A 575 -34.75 -10.58 1.70
C PRO A 575 -36.15 -10.87 2.27
N ARG A 576 -37.11 -9.98 1.99
CA ARG A 576 -38.49 -10.10 2.45
C ARG A 576 -39.46 -9.66 1.36
N CYS A 577 -40.47 -10.48 1.09
CA CYS A 577 -41.60 -10.11 0.25
C CYS A 577 -42.73 -9.50 1.10
N THR A 578 -43.24 -8.34 0.69
CA THR A 578 -44.36 -7.67 1.37
C THR A 578 -45.48 -7.34 0.40
N ALA A 579 -46.74 -7.47 0.80
CA ALA A 579 -47.89 -7.16 -0.06
C ALA A 579 -47.94 -5.66 -0.39
N ALA A 580 -48.10 -5.32 -1.68
CA ALA A 580 -48.20 -3.93 -2.16
C ALA A 580 -49.53 -3.25 -1.80
N GLY A 581 -50.50 -4.01 -1.29
CA GLY A 581 -51.88 -3.61 -1.08
C GLY A 581 -52.81 -4.26 -2.12
N GLY A 582 -53.92 -4.84 -1.65
CA GLY A 582 -54.85 -5.61 -2.48
C GLY A 582 -55.63 -6.63 -1.66
N ALA A 583 -55.48 -7.92 -1.99
CA ALA A 583 -56.14 -9.04 -1.29
C ALA A 583 -55.63 -9.25 0.15
N GLU A 584 -54.39 -8.87 0.41
CA GLU A 584 -53.74 -8.88 1.73
C GLU A 584 -53.49 -7.44 2.19
N PRO A 585 -53.48 -7.15 3.52
CA PRO A 585 -53.17 -5.82 4.02
C PRO A 585 -51.76 -5.38 3.60
N ALA A 586 -51.63 -4.11 3.22
CA ALA A 586 -50.35 -3.55 2.78
C ALA A 586 -49.28 -3.77 3.86
N GLY A 587 -48.13 -4.34 3.47
CA GLY A 587 -47.06 -4.71 4.40
C GLY A 587 -47.16 -6.11 5.01
N ALA A 588 -48.22 -6.89 4.70
CA ALA A 588 -48.29 -8.31 5.05
C ALA A 588 -47.13 -9.09 4.42
N VAL A 589 -46.55 -10.01 5.17
CA VAL A 589 -45.39 -10.80 4.71
C VAL A 589 -45.89 -11.97 3.89
N LEU A 590 -45.50 -12.02 2.63
CA LEU A 590 -45.87 -13.09 1.72
C LEU A 590 -44.79 -14.19 1.71
N PRO A 591 -45.16 -15.47 1.60
CA PRO A 591 -44.23 -16.60 1.58
C PRO A 591 -43.62 -16.81 0.18
N HIS A 592 -43.08 -15.75 -0.42
CA HIS A 592 -42.44 -15.78 -1.73
C HIS A 592 -40.99 -15.34 -1.64
N ASP A 593 -40.14 -15.99 -2.44
CA ASP A 593 -38.72 -15.69 -2.48
C ASP A 593 -38.46 -14.37 -3.23
N CYS A 594 -37.50 -13.63 -2.69
CA CYS A 594 -36.98 -12.40 -3.27
C CYS A 594 -35.48 -12.55 -3.49
N PRO A 595 -34.94 -11.97 -4.59
CA PRO A 595 -33.50 -11.93 -4.79
C PRO A 595 -32.84 -11.14 -3.65
N LYS A 596 -31.58 -11.46 -3.32
CA LYS A 596 -30.84 -10.78 -2.22
C LYS A 596 -30.29 -9.40 -2.59
N LYS A 597 -30.07 -9.14 -3.87
CA LYS A 597 -29.52 -7.87 -4.36
C LYS A 597 -30.62 -6.87 -4.67
N LEU A 598 -30.43 -5.63 -4.26
CA LEU A 598 -31.40 -4.57 -4.47
C LEU A 598 -31.57 -4.26 -5.97
N SER A 599 -30.48 -4.29 -6.72
CA SER A 599 -30.48 -4.16 -8.18
C SER A 599 -31.28 -5.24 -8.91
N ASP A 600 -31.32 -6.46 -8.37
CA ASP A 600 -32.11 -7.57 -8.92
C ASP A 600 -33.59 -7.45 -8.52
N MET A 601 -33.87 -6.99 -7.29
CA MET A 601 -35.25 -6.70 -6.84
C MET A 601 -35.92 -5.62 -7.68
N ALA A 602 -35.16 -4.58 -8.08
CA ALA A 602 -35.66 -3.47 -8.87
C ALA A 602 -36.09 -3.87 -10.31
N ARG A 603 -35.63 -5.00 -10.85
CA ARG A 603 -36.05 -5.48 -12.17
C ARG A 603 -37.49 -6.02 -12.18
N GLY A 604 -38.03 -6.39 -11.02
CA GLY A 604 -39.41 -6.87 -10.91
C GLY A 604 -39.64 -8.32 -11.35
N ASP A 605 -38.60 -9.05 -11.76
CA ASP A 605 -38.68 -10.46 -12.20
C ASP A 605 -38.62 -11.42 -11.00
N SER A 606 -39.62 -11.42 -10.13
CA SER A 606 -39.65 -12.31 -8.95
C SER A 606 -41.03 -12.93 -8.71
N GLU A 607 -41.05 -14.09 -8.05
CA GLU A 607 -42.30 -14.74 -7.60
C GLU A 607 -43.12 -13.82 -6.70
N CYS A 608 -42.44 -13.01 -5.88
CA CYS A 608 -43.05 -11.98 -5.06
C CYS A 608 -43.79 -10.92 -5.89
N ALA A 609 -43.16 -10.42 -6.95
CA ALA A 609 -43.78 -9.43 -7.84
C ALA A 609 -44.98 -10.01 -8.60
N ALA A 610 -44.90 -11.27 -9.02
CA ALA A 610 -46.02 -11.99 -9.65
C ALA A 610 -47.21 -12.17 -8.70
N ALA A 611 -46.97 -12.28 -7.39
CA ALA A 611 -47.99 -12.34 -6.36
C ALA A 611 -48.55 -10.96 -5.93
N GLY A 612 -48.18 -9.88 -6.62
CA GLY A 612 -48.59 -8.51 -6.25
C GLY A 612 -47.86 -7.97 -5.01
N GLY A 613 -46.70 -8.54 -4.68
CA GLY A 613 -45.82 -8.08 -3.60
C GLY A 613 -44.67 -7.20 -4.10
N VAL A 614 -44.04 -6.49 -3.16
CA VAL A 614 -42.81 -5.72 -3.34
C VAL A 614 -41.70 -6.40 -2.54
N CYS A 615 -40.59 -6.68 -3.21
CA CYS A 615 -39.37 -7.17 -2.57
C CYS A 615 -38.63 -6.05 -1.85
N GLY A 616 -38.20 -6.33 -0.62
CA GLY A 616 -37.30 -5.48 0.14
C GLY A 616 -36.32 -6.32 0.97
N LEU A 617 -35.52 -5.65 1.79
CA LEU A 617 -34.60 -6.29 2.74
C LEU A 617 -35.19 -6.17 4.15
N ALA A 618 -35.39 -7.31 4.83
CA ALA A 618 -35.67 -7.33 6.27
C ALA A 618 -34.40 -6.99 7.07
N SER A 619 -33.27 -7.48 6.60
CA SER A 619 -31.96 -7.29 7.21
C SER A 619 -30.91 -7.16 6.10
N ASP A 620 -30.01 -6.21 6.24
CA ASP A 620 -28.95 -5.95 5.29
C ASP A 620 -27.60 -6.22 5.96
N GLY A 621 -26.96 -7.32 5.54
CA GLY A 621 -25.75 -7.82 6.15
C GLY A 621 -24.59 -6.84 6.07
N TYR A 622 -24.57 -5.93 5.08
CA TYR A 622 -23.53 -4.92 4.96
C TYR A 622 -23.50 -3.97 6.16
N TYR A 623 -24.66 -3.43 6.57
CA TYR A 623 -24.72 -2.48 7.69
C TYR A 623 -24.50 -3.16 9.03
N ILE A 624 -25.00 -4.39 9.22
CA ILE A 624 -24.76 -5.17 10.44
C ILE A 624 -23.27 -5.44 10.57
N LEU A 625 -22.66 -6.02 9.53
CA LEU A 625 -21.25 -6.40 9.57
C LEU A 625 -20.34 -5.16 9.70
N SER A 626 -20.68 -4.05 9.05
CA SER A 626 -19.94 -2.79 9.20
C SER A 626 -20.05 -2.20 10.60
N SER A 627 -21.22 -2.30 11.24
CA SER A 627 -21.41 -1.85 12.61
C SER A 627 -20.60 -2.71 13.59
N VAL A 628 -20.66 -4.03 13.43
CA VAL A 628 -19.86 -4.98 14.22
C VAL A 628 -18.37 -4.74 14.02
N SER A 629 -17.93 -4.55 12.77
CA SER A 629 -16.52 -4.30 12.46
C SER A 629 -16.04 -3.01 13.13
N LEU A 630 -16.80 -1.92 13.05
CA LEU A 630 -16.45 -0.65 13.70
C LEU A 630 -16.34 -0.78 15.23
N VAL A 631 -17.25 -1.51 15.87
CA VAL A 631 -17.20 -1.76 17.32
C VAL A 631 -15.97 -2.59 17.69
N VAL A 632 -15.70 -3.67 16.96
CA VAL A 632 -14.49 -4.49 17.16
C VAL A 632 -13.23 -3.65 16.94
N GLY A 633 -13.21 -2.82 15.90
CA GLY A 633 -12.14 -1.88 15.60
C GLY A 633 -11.91 -0.87 16.72
N ALA A 634 -12.96 -0.24 17.24
CA ALA A 634 -12.85 0.69 18.35
C ALA A 634 -12.28 0.00 19.61
N GLY A 635 -12.77 -1.21 19.93
CA GLY A 635 -12.26 -2.00 21.05
C GLY A 635 -10.78 -2.38 20.90
N LEU A 636 -10.38 -2.85 19.71
CA LEU A 636 -8.98 -3.13 19.38
C LEU A 636 -8.11 -1.87 19.43
N GLY A 637 -8.65 -0.74 18.95
CA GLY A 637 -7.99 0.57 18.98
C GLY A 637 -7.60 1.00 20.39
N LEU A 638 -8.49 0.80 21.38
CA LEU A 638 -8.18 1.07 22.79
C LEU A 638 -7.03 0.21 23.29
N ALA A 639 -6.97 -1.07 22.90
CA ALA A 639 -5.85 -1.95 23.22
C ALA A 639 -4.55 -1.48 22.52
N TYR A 640 -4.64 -0.94 21.31
CA TYR A 640 -3.49 -0.48 20.53
C TYR A 640 -2.82 0.79 21.05
N LEU A 641 -3.56 1.73 21.65
CA LEU A 641 -2.99 2.99 22.14
C LEU A 641 -1.74 2.78 23.02
N GLY A 642 -1.83 1.90 24.03
CA GLY A 642 -0.68 1.57 24.88
C GLY A 642 0.22 0.47 24.33
N PHE A 643 -0.33 -0.45 23.52
CA PHE A 643 0.42 -1.58 22.98
C PHE A 643 1.41 -1.15 21.89
N VAL A 644 0.95 -0.40 20.89
CA VAL A 644 1.77 0.02 19.74
C VAL A 644 2.88 0.97 20.20
N TRP A 645 2.57 1.86 21.15
CA TRP A 645 3.57 2.77 21.74
C TRP A 645 4.73 2.01 22.41
N ARG A 646 4.42 0.95 23.18
CA ARG A 646 5.45 0.09 23.80
C ARG A 646 6.21 -0.71 22.76
N LEU A 647 5.49 -1.29 21.79
CA LEU A 647 6.07 -2.15 20.76
C LEU A 647 7.05 -1.38 19.87
N MET A 648 6.64 -0.23 19.32
CA MET A 648 7.45 0.55 18.38
C MET A 648 8.64 1.28 19.05
N ARG A 649 8.72 1.27 20.38
CA ARG A 649 9.85 1.81 21.16
C ARG A 649 10.87 0.77 21.60
N LEU A 650 10.64 -0.51 21.29
CA LEU A 650 11.61 -1.56 21.60
C LEU A 650 12.95 -1.28 20.91
N PRO A 651 14.08 -1.56 21.57
CA PRO A 651 15.41 -1.38 20.99
C PRO A 651 15.59 -2.29 19.77
N LEU A 652 16.46 -1.89 18.83
CA LEU A 652 16.71 -2.64 17.59
C LEU A 652 17.16 -4.09 17.84
N SER A 653 17.83 -4.36 18.97
CA SER A 653 18.21 -5.71 19.42
C SER A 653 17.01 -6.64 19.64
N SER A 654 15.82 -6.12 19.95
CA SER A 654 14.59 -6.91 20.08
C SER A 654 14.01 -7.37 18.74
N TRP A 655 14.46 -6.75 17.63
CA TRP A 655 13.97 -6.98 16.28
C TRP A 655 14.94 -7.78 15.41
N ARG A 656 16.22 -7.88 15.81
CA ARG A 656 17.28 -8.52 15.01
C ARG A 656 17.78 -9.76 15.74
N ALA A 657 17.79 -10.89 15.03
CA ALA A 657 18.34 -12.13 15.58
C ALA A 657 19.87 -12.02 15.63
N THR A 658 20.47 -12.08 16.81
CA THR A 658 21.93 -12.15 16.96
C THR A 658 22.46 -13.42 16.31
N ALA A 659 23.41 -13.29 15.38
CA ALA A 659 24.13 -14.44 14.85
C ALA A 659 24.92 -15.09 15.99
N VAL A 660 24.66 -16.38 16.25
CA VAL A 660 25.54 -17.17 17.12
C VAL A 660 26.86 -17.34 16.36
N ARG A 661 27.91 -16.65 16.79
CA ARG A 661 29.28 -16.96 16.33
C ARG A 661 29.55 -18.43 16.65
N ALA A 662 29.84 -19.23 15.63
CA ALA A 662 30.43 -20.55 15.86
C ALA A 662 31.70 -20.35 16.70
N PRO A 663 31.93 -21.14 17.76
CA PRO A 663 33.14 -20.99 18.55
C PRO A 663 34.34 -21.28 17.64
N SER A 664 35.11 -20.23 17.35
CA SER A 664 36.46 -20.37 16.80
C SER A 664 37.25 -21.21 17.79
N GLY A 665 37.78 -22.34 17.33
CA GLY A 665 38.52 -23.30 18.14
C GLY A 665 39.56 -22.62 19.03
N GLY A 666 39.33 -22.72 20.33
CA GLY A 666 40.22 -22.30 21.40
C GLY A 666 39.75 -23.02 22.65
N ALA A 667 40.62 -23.85 23.22
CA ALA A 667 40.31 -24.86 24.21
C ALA A 667 39.59 -24.34 25.47
N GLY A 668 38.60 -25.13 25.92
CA GLY A 668 38.15 -25.34 27.30
C GLY A 668 38.07 -24.15 28.26
N LEU A 669 36.84 -23.72 28.58
CA LEU A 669 36.43 -23.17 29.89
C LEU A 669 34.91 -22.85 30.00
N GLY A 670 34.10 -23.05 28.95
CA GLY A 670 32.69 -22.63 28.91
C GLY A 670 31.63 -23.60 29.49
N ASP A 671 31.98 -24.85 29.76
CA ASP A 671 30.97 -25.87 30.15
C ASP A 671 30.51 -25.75 31.61
N ALA A 672 31.20 -24.96 32.45
CA ALA A 672 30.80 -24.74 33.84
C ALA A 672 29.75 -23.64 34.00
N GLU A 673 29.66 -22.69 33.05
CA GLU A 673 28.77 -21.53 33.15
C GLU A 673 27.38 -21.82 32.59
N VAL A 674 27.29 -22.69 31.58
CA VAL A 674 26.01 -23.13 30.97
C VAL A 674 25.25 -24.11 31.88
N GLU A 675 25.94 -24.90 32.70
CA GLU A 675 25.28 -25.82 33.64
C GLU A 675 24.78 -25.10 34.92
N ALA A 676 25.32 -23.92 35.22
CA ALA A 676 24.86 -23.09 36.34
C ALA A 676 23.54 -22.36 36.02
N GLU A 677 23.28 -22.00 34.76
CA GLU A 677 22.06 -21.30 34.35
C GLU A 677 20.85 -22.23 34.21
N LYS A 678 21.07 -23.52 33.91
CA LYS A 678 20.00 -24.55 33.86
C LYS A 678 19.40 -24.91 35.22
N LYS A 679 20.04 -24.54 36.33
CA LYS A 679 19.54 -24.81 37.69
C LYS A 679 18.71 -23.68 38.31
N LYS A 680 18.38 -22.62 37.55
CA LYS A 680 17.57 -21.48 38.02
C LYS A 680 16.30 -21.18 37.21
N LEU A 681 15.91 -22.07 36.30
CA LEU A 681 14.56 -22.16 35.71
C LEU A 681 13.91 -23.45 36.21
#